data_AF-A0ABD3XJX3-F1
#
_entry.id   AF-A0ABD3XJX3-F1
#
_cell.length_a   1.000
_cell.length_b   1.000
_cell.length_c   1.000
_cell.angle_alpha   90.00
_cell.angle_beta   90.00
_cell.angle_gamma   90.00
#
_symmetry.space_group_name_H-M   'P 1'
#
loop_
_entity.id
_entity.type
_entity.pdbx_description
1 polymer ?
#
loop_
_entity_poly.entity_id
_entity_poly.type
_entity_poly.pdbx_seq_one_letter_code
_entity_poly.pdbx_strand_id
1 'polypeptide(L)'
;MCIAVTADEEQSIEERELTKKLTRLNAEVAKANTELAEAVRLAAETESTAVEAELAAERAKEEAERIQEEIKLKAQLEEKRRQEEIKKMEEVRRMREEEERRAEEARRAKEAEWKRRDLAAEKSHAWEKWPIYEYKIGSDFGCIIRAPPSKFNESDVTCRLIDRLDCPLHFEQHEELVSNIIQIEPTYPDYKLQAAMLVAIPYVSQRSTAASREPVIKAFINGHWKEIETTDTIFDSHKDMKFAQIETPLLTSFAVFTRLKRDYVSVSKRGGKVTSSVDQRITITVPKDAINGKDLMLMEVQPVDTGSVNEIRLRTPACRGLLAASPIIRTSWESSEFQKPLTITIPCPPNPARAKKLAAMRKLKEEKMKNPPKVVIKLPHEEEKEKEEKRKKIEELRQAQKQQQGGQEPEGEVVEKKQARWYMGEYGNNDDDENDHLYLVSGSSSDRWTVIPEVKVIQVKLDLLQFDLDRPLDSFMVLRTRTNVEPDQVAPMAHQLTGFLTQKFAQVILKQRSDDPFDTVLQVVHVSKTDKTLKRLSEEGYDDGPEPSPAVAINEGDVIEVSFRGNVKSTQDEDNLKFVYNSNMESETEFQASEVDRYLQKNFPMFRGVVEVYKKYPVRNSKKLRRRDSTEDMDTTPVETKKELLCELPLTVPKYHVEPNKSPRRAPITIVNDRDPINEQLMRQLAEEMGDEWKTVAYLLNVSKARVQAIQRNVNVYDLPEEDARFDMLMTWLKKMPKATDKVTILSNAFLRCGRGDLAEEIRARDREFRQGQVSR
;
A
#
# COMPACT_ATOMS: atom_id res chain seq x y z
N MET A 1 -73.04 -117.64 115.23
CA MET A 1 -72.11 -118.30 116.18
C MET A 1 -70.70 -117.88 115.84
N CYS A 2 -69.86 -117.86 116.87
CA CYS A 2 -68.46 -117.42 116.97
C CYS A 2 -67.45 -118.06 115.99
N ILE A 3 -66.33 -117.35 115.69
CA ILE A 3 -64.88 -117.74 115.84
C ILE A 3 -63.96 -116.99 114.83
N ALA A 4 -62.67 -116.84 115.16
CA ALA A 4 -61.60 -116.10 114.43
C ALA A 4 -60.20 -116.78 114.59
N VAL A 5 -59.16 -116.38 113.83
CA VAL A 5 -57.69 -116.72 113.90
C VAL A 5 -57.01 -116.23 112.58
N THR A 6 -55.75 -115.77 112.39
CA THR A 6 -54.66 -115.04 113.13
C THR A 6 -53.81 -114.24 112.07
N ALA A 7 -52.53 -113.88 112.31
CA ALA A 7 -51.67 -113.11 111.37
C ALA A 7 -50.18 -113.57 111.37
N ASP A 8 -49.47 -113.43 110.23
CA ASP A 8 -48.00 -113.66 110.11
C ASP A 8 -47.32 -113.08 108.82
N GLU A 9 -47.96 -112.15 108.07
CA GLU A 9 -47.53 -111.80 106.69
C GLU A 9 -46.64 -110.54 106.56
N GLU A 10 -46.44 -109.75 107.62
CA GLU A 10 -46.11 -108.31 107.48
C GLU A 10 -44.68 -108.01 107.01
N GLN A 11 -43.66 -108.79 107.42
CA GLN A 11 -42.25 -108.43 107.18
C GLN A 11 -41.79 -108.52 105.71
N SER A 12 -42.47 -109.27 104.84
CA SER A 12 -42.09 -109.37 103.41
C SER A 12 -42.49 -108.14 102.58
N ILE A 13 -43.31 -107.25 103.15
CA ILE A 13 -43.95 -106.15 102.43
C ILE A 13 -43.04 -104.91 102.38
N GLU A 14 -42.37 -104.57 103.48
CA GLU A 14 -41.64 -103.29 103.63
C GLU A 14 -40.43 -103.16 102.68
N GLU A 15 -39.61 -104.20 102.52
CA GLU A 15 -38.43 -104.17 101.63
C GLU A 15 -38.84 -104.03 100.15
N ARG A 16 -39.99 -104.65 99.79
CA ARG A 16 -40.64 -104.48 98.49
C ARG A 16 -41.27 -103.11 98.29
N GLU A 17 -41.60 -102.37 99.35
CA GLU A 17 -41.97 -100.96 99.24
C GLU A 17 -40.76 -100.06 99.09
N LEU A 18 -39.69 -100.26 99.86
CA LEU A 18 -38.50 -99.42 99.82
C LEU A 18 -37.80 -99.49 98.45
N THR A 19 -37.69 -100.67 97.85
CA THR A 19 -37.16 -100.85 96.50
C THR A 19 -38.03 -100.21 95.42
N LYS A 20 -39.36 -100.22 95.55
CA LYS A 20 -40.30 -99.47 94.69
C LYS A 20 -40.18 -97.96 94.87
N LYS A 21 -40.00 -97.48 96.10
CA LYS A 21 -39.79 -96.05 96.42
C LYS A 21 -38.46 -95.55 95.83
N LEU A 22 -37.38 -96.31 95.95
CA LEU A 22 -36.07 -95.98 95.40
C LEU A 22 -36.05 -95.96 93.86
N THR A 23 -36.64 -96.97 93.22
CA THR A 23 -36.74 -97.01 91.74
C THR A 23 -37.60 -95.89 91.19
N ARG A 24 -38.69 -95.53 91.88
CA ARG A 24 -39.49 -94.34 91.57
C ARG A 24 -38.71 -93.03 91.72
N LEU A 25 -38.00 -92.84 92.83
CA LEU A 25 -37.16 -91.66 93.06
C LEU A 25 -36.07 -91.52 91.98
N ASN A 26 -35.40 -92.61 91.60
CA ASN A 26 -34.41 -92.58 90.52
C ASN A 26 -35.02 -92.25 89.15
N ALA A 27 -36.26 -92.68 88.88
CA ALA A 27 -36.98 -92.29 87.66
C ALA A 27 -37.41 -90.81 87.68
N GLU A 28 -37.87 -90.30 88.81
CA GLU A 28 -38.22 -88.88 89.00
C GLU A 28 -36.98 -87.97 88.90
N VAL A 29 -35.82 -88.39 89.43
CA VAL A 29 -34.52 -87.70 89.27
C VAL A 29 -34.01 -87.78 87.83
N ALA A 30 -34.13 -88.92 87.16
CA ALA A 30 -33.75 -89.03 85.74
C ALA A 30 -34.59 -88.08 84.85
N LYS A 31 -35.90 -87.99 85.12
CA LYS A 31 -36.82 -87.06 84.44
C LYS A 31 -36.44 -85.59 84.70
N ALA A 32 -36.18 -85.23 85.95
CA ALA A 32 -35.73 -83.88 86.32
C ALA A 32 -34.40 -83.51 85.63
N ASN A 33 -33.47 -84.46 85.52
CA ASN A 33 -32.20 -84.25 84.80
C ASN A 33 -32.40 -84.05 83.29
N THR A 34 -33.34 -84.76 82.65
CA THR A 34 -33.67 -84.50 81.23
C THR A 34 -34.34 -83.15 81.04
N GLU A 35 -35.28 -82.77 81.91
CA GLU A 35 -35.96 -81.47 81.86
C GLU A 35 -34.97 -80.30 82.09
N LEU A 36 -34.00 -80.48 82.99
CA LEU A 36 -32.91 -79.52 83.21
C LEU A 36 -31.98 -79.43 81.99
N ALA A 37 -31.65 -80.54 81.33
CA ALA A 37 -30.82 -80.54 80.12
C ALA A 37 -31.52 -79.83 78.94
N GLU A 38 -32.83 -80.04 78.77
CA GLU A 38 -33.61 -79.32 77.74
C GLU A 38 -33.73 -77.83 78.08
N ALA A 39 -33.94 -77.46 79.35
CA ALA A 39 -33.95 -76.07 79.79
C ALA A 39 -32.61 -75.36 79.54
N VAL A 40 -31.47 -76.02 79.82
CA VAL A 40 -30.13 -75.49 79.53
C VAL A 40 -29.87 -75.36 78.03
N ARG A 41 -30.35 -76.31 77.21
CA ARG A 41 -30.21 -76.21 75.74
C ARG A 41 -31.03 -75.05 75.18
N LEU A 42 -32.27 -74.87 75.65
CA LEU A 42 -33.13 -73.74 75.28
C LEU A 42 -32.54 -72.42 75.74
N ALA A 43 -31.95 -72.35 76.95
CA ALA A 43 -31.24 -71.15 77.42
C ALA A 43 -30.09 -70.78 76.46
N ALA A 44 -29.22 -71.73 76.12
CA ALA A 44 -28.11 -71.50 75.18
C ALA A 44 -28.59 -71.12 73.76
N GLU A 45 -29.69 -71.70 73.28
CA GLU A 45 -30.34 -71.28 72.01
C GLU A 45 -30.87 -69.84 72.08
N THR A 46 -31.45 -69.41 73.22
CA THR A 46 -31.89 -68.01 73.43
C THR A 46 -30.74 -67.03 73.63
N GLU A 47 -29.64 -67.43 74.27
CA GLU A 47 -28.44 -66.60 74.42
C GLU A 47 -27.74 -66.41 73.06
N SER A 48 -27.58 -67.47 72.28
CA SER A 48 -26.98 -67.39 70.94
C SER A 48 -27.80 -66.49 70.01
N THR A 49 -29.13 -66.62 70.01
CA THR A 49 -30.00 -65.78 69.16
C THR A 49 -30.10 -64.33 69.66
N ALA A 50 -29.96 -64.08 70.97
CA ALA A 50 -29.83 -62.72 71.51
C ALA A 50 -28.53 -62.05 71.06
N VAL A 51 -27.39 -62.75 71.14
CA VAL A 51 -26.08 -62.23 70.69
C VAL A 51 -26.06 -61.98 69.18
N GLU A 52 -26.64 -62.86 68.37
CA GLU A 52 -26.78 -62.63 66.92
C GLU A 52 -27.66 -61.42 66.60
N ALA A 53 -28.75 -61.21 67.35
CA ALA A 53 -29.62 -60.04 67.19
C ALA A 53 -28.93 -58.73 67.62
N GLU A 54 -28.14 -58.74 68.70
CA GLU A 54 -27.36 -57.59 69.16
C GLU A 54 -26.27 -57.21 68.15
N LEU A 55 -25.51 -58.20 67.64
CA LEU A 55 -24.49 -58.00 66.60
C LEU A 55 -25.08 -57.50 65.27
N ALA A 56 -26.30 -57.91 64.94
CA ALA A 56 -27.03 -57.40 63.78
C ALA A 56 -27.51 -55.95 63.99
N ALA A 57 -27.97 -55.61 65.19
CA ALA A 57 -28.39 -54.25 65.55
C ALA A 57 -27.21 -53.26 65.58
N GLU A 58 -26.04 -53.68 66.08
CA GLU A 58 -24.80 -52.89 66.09
C GLU A 58 -24.37 -52.55 64.65
N ARG A 59 -24.29 -53.54 63.76
CA ARG A 59 -23.94 -53.33 62.33
C ARG A 59 -24.93 -52.41 61.62
N ALA A 60 -26.23 -52.57 61.87
CA ALA A 60 -27.25 -51.70 61.29
C ALA A 60 -27.13 -50.24 61.79
N LYS A 61 -26.67 -50.04 63.03
CA LYS A 61 -26.37 -48.71 63.59
C LYS A 61 -25.12 -48.09 62.97
N GLU A 62 -24.02 -48.84 62.83
CA GLU A 62 -22.80 -48.35 62.16
C GLU A 62 -23.05 -47.94 60.71
N GLU A 63 -23.83 -48.72 59.96
CA GLU A 63 -24.20 -48.39 58.58
C GLU A 63 -25.10 -47.15 58.50
N ALA A 64 -26.08 -47.03 59.40
CA ALA A 64 -26.93 -45.84 59.50
C ALA A 64 -26.13 -44.57 59.86
N GLU A 65 -25.17 -44.67 60.79
CA GLU A 65 -24.29 -43.55 61.16
C GLU A 65 -23.41 -43.11 59.98
N ARG A 66 -22.76 -44.04 59.27
CA ARG A 66 -21.99 -43.76 58.04
C ARG A 66 -22.83 -43.06 56.96
N ILE A 67 -24.04 -43.54 56.69
CA ILE A 67 -24.95 -42.93 55.71
C ILE A 67 -25.32 -41.50 56.15
N GLN A 68 -25.58 -41.29 57.44
CA GLN A 68 -25.92 -39.97 57.97
C GLN A 68 -24.74 -38.99 57.92
N GLU A 69 -23.50 -39.44 58.06
CA GLU A 69 -22.30 -38.63 57.85
C GLU A 69 -22.08 -38.25 56.38
N GLU A 70 -22.26 -39.19 55.44
CA GLU A 70 -22.12 -38.91 54.00
C GLU A 70 -23.16 -37.88 53.53
N ILE A 71 -24.39 -37.97 54.04
CA ILE A 71 -25.45 -36.97 53.77
C ILE A 71 -25.07 -35.60 54.35
N LYS A 72 -24.58 -35.53 55.59
CA LYS A 72 -24.11 -34.26 56.20
C LYS A 72 -22.97 -33.64 55.39
N LEU A 73 -22.01 -34.44 54.93
CA LEU A 73 -20.85 -33.98 54.14
C LEU A 73 -21.30 -33.41 52.77
N LYS A 74 -22.20 -34.12 52.07
CA LYS A 74 -22.77 -33.66 50.79
C LYS A 74 -23.54 -32.34 50.95
N ALA A 75 -24.39 -32.24 51.97
CA ALA A 75 -25.13 -31.01 52.26
C ALA A 75 -24.22 -29.81 52.56
N GLN A 76 -23.14 -30.00 53.33
CA GLN A 76 -22.14 -28.95 53.59
C GLN A 76 -21.36 -28.53 52.32
N LEU A 77 -21.09 -29.45 51.40
CA LEU A 77 -20.42 -29.17 50.14
C LEU A 77 -21.33 -28.39 49.17
N GLU A 78 -22.60 -28.78 49.08
CA GLU A 78 -23.61 -28.13 48.24
C GLU A 78 -23.89 -26.69 48.74
N GLU A 79 -24.06 -26.50 50.05
CA GLU A 79 -24.27 -25.17 50.64
C GLU A 79 -23.06 -24.25 50.41
N LYS A 80 -21.82 -24.75 50.54
CA LYS A 80 -20.62 -23.97 50.20
C LYS A 80 -20.61 -23.53 48.73
N ARG A 81 -20.93 -24.43 47.80
CA ARG A 81 -21.04 -24.09 46.37
C ARG A 81 -22.11 -23.02 46.14
N ARG A 82 -23.27 -23.15 46.78
CA ARG A 82 -24.38 -22.20 46.69
C ARG A 82 -23.98 -20.80 47.17
N GLN A 83 -23.27 -20.72 48.30
CA GLN A 83 -22.74 -19.46 48.82
C GLN A 83 -21.65 -18.84 47.94
N GLU A 84 -20.80 -19.65 47.28
CA GLU A 84 -19.85 -19.14 46.28
C GLU A 84 -20.54 -18.62 45.01
N GLU A 85 -21.55 -19.33 44.51
CA GLU A 85 -22.32 -18.94 43.32
C GLU A 85 -23.10 -17.64 43.58
N ILE A 86 -23.69 -17.47 44.78
CA ILE A 86 -24.32 -16.20 45.21
C ILE A 86 -23.29 -15.06 45.28
N LYS A 87 -22.14 -15.25 45.94
CA LYS A 87 -21.09 -14.22 46.04
C LYS A 87 -20.58 -13.76 44.67
N LYS A 88 -20.34 -14.71 43.74
CA LYS A 88 -19.94 -14.41 42.35
C LYS A 88 -21.03 -13.61 41.63
N MET A 89 -22.31 -13.93 41.85
CA MET A 89 -23.44 -13.20 41.26
C MET A 89 -23.55 -11.76 41.81
N GLU A 90 -23.36 -11.56 43.11
CA GLU A 90 -23.36 -10.21 43.71
C GLU A 90 -22.16 -9.37 43.29
N GLU A 91 -20.97 -9.96 43.17
CA GLU A 91 -19.78 -9.27 42.70
C GLU A 91 -19.90 -8.82 41.24
N VAL A 92 -20.42 -9.69 40.36
CA VAL A 92 -20.77 -9.32 38.97
C VAL A 92 -21.84 -8.23 38.93
N ARG A 93 -22.85 -8.28 39.82
CA ARG A 93 -23.86 -7.21 39.92
C ARG A 93 -23.24 -5.87 40.32
N ARG A 94 -22.38 -5.85 41.36
CA ARG A 94 -21.68 -4.64 41.83
C ARG A 94 -20.77 -4.04 40.75
N MET A 95 -20.02 -4.89 40.03
CA MET A 95 -19.18 -4.44 38.91
C MET A 95 -20.02 -3.77 37.80
N ARG A 96 -21.18 -4.35 37.46
CA ARG A 96 -22.10 -3.80 36.47
C ARG A 96 -22.76 -2.50 36.94
N GLU A 97 -23.19 -2.41 38.20
CA GLU A 97 -23.74 -1.19 38.82
C GLU A 97 -22.71 -0.05 38.81
N GLU A 98 -21.42 -0.34 39.05
CA GLU A 98 -20.35 0.67 39.01
C GLU A 98 -19.93 1.07 37.58
N GLU A 99 -19.93 0.13 36.64
CA GLU A 99 -19.73 0.41 35.21
C GLU A 99 -20.88 1.27 34.64
N GLU A 100 -22.13 0.96 34.98
CA GLU A 100 -23.31 1.74 34.59
C GLU A 100 -23.30 3.14 35.20
N ARG A 101 -22.88 3.30 36.47
CA ARG A 101 -22.65 4.62 37.08
C ARG A 101 -21.58 5.42 36.33
N ARG A 102 -20.43 4.80 35.99
CA ARG A 102 -19.34 5.45 35.26
C ARG A 102 -19.77 5.84 33.84
N ALA A 103 -20.56 5.00 33.18
CA ALA A 103 -21.14 5.28 31.86
C ALA A 103 -22.15 6.42 31.93
N GLU A 104 -22.98 6.50 32.96
CA GLU A 104 -23.93 7.60 33.17
C GLU A 104 -23.23 8.93 33.51
N GLU A 105 -22.17 8.90 34.31
CA GLU A 105 -21.33 10.08 34.57
C GLU A 105 -20.64 10.56 33.28
N ALA A 106 -20.09 9.66 32.47
CA ALA A 106 -19.53 9.99 31.16
C ALA A 106 -20.59 10.50 30.17
N ARG A 107 -21.80 9.93 30.16
CA ARG A 107 -22.94 10.39 29.34
C ARG A 107 -23.38 11.78 29.76
N ARG A 108 -23.44 12.06 31.06
CA ARG A 108 -23.79 13.37 31.62
C ARG A 108 -22.69 14.41 31.37
N ALA A 109 -21.42 14.01 31.32
CA ALA A 109 -20.31 14.85 30.88
C ALA A 109 -20.45 15.21 29.38
N LYS A 110 -20.61 14.21 28.50
CA LYS A 110 -20.89 14.41 27.05
C LYS A 110 -22.13 15.30 26.83
N GLU A 111 -23.18 15.17 27.64
CA GLU A 111 -24.39 15.99 27.52
C GLU A 111 -24.21 17.42 28.05
N ALA A 112 -23.42 17.63 29.11
CA ALA A 112 -23.06 18.97 29.60
C ALA A 112 -22.12 19.71 28.63
N GLU A 113 -21.22 18.98 27.98
CA GLU A 113 -20.37 19.45 26.88
C GLU A 113 -21.22 19.80 25.65
N TRP A 114 -22.17 18.95 25.27
CA TRP A 114 -23.12 19.27 24.19
C TRP A 114 -23.98 20.49 24.52
N LYS A 115 -24.48 20.65 25.75
CA LYS A 115 -25.23 21.85 26.16
C LYS A 115 -24.36 23.10 26.19
N ARG A 116 -23.05 22.98 26.45
CA ARG A 116 -22.08 24.06 26.21
C ARG A 116 -21.94 24.37 24.71
N ARG A 117 -21.95 23.35 23.84
CA ARG A 117 -21.90 23.49 22.37
C ARG A 117 -23.14 24.22 21.83
N ASP A 118 -24.34 23.87 22.29
CA ASP A 118 -25.59 24.55 21.92
C ASP A 118 -25.60 26.02 22.40
N LEU A 119 -25.24 26.30 23.66
CA LEU A 119 -25.11 27.68 24.17
C LEU A 119 -23.93 28.46 23.56
N ALA A 120 -22.97 27.81 22.91
CA ALA A 120 -21.93 28.44 22.11
C ALA A 120 -22.41 28.74 20.69
N ALA A 121 -23.19 27.85 20.08
CA ALA A 121 -23.83 28.06 18.79
C ALA A 121 -24.83 29.24 18.82
N GLU A 122 -25.58 29.41 19.91
CA GLU A 122 -26.44 30.59 20.11
C GLU A 122 -25.66 31.92 20.23
N LYS A 123 -24.33 31.90 20.42
CA LYS A 123 -23.46 33.09 20.42
C LYS A 123 -22.87 33.43 19.04
N SER A 124 -23.42 32.89 17.95
CA SER A 124 -22.96 33.17 16.59
C SER A 124 -22.94 34.68 16.24
N HIS A 125 -22.15 35.03 15.23
CA HIS A 125 -22.03 36.37 14.61
C HIS A 125 -21.32 37.47 15.44
N ALA A 126 -20.78 37.16 16.62
CA ALA A 126 -19.95 38.11 17.39
C ALA A 126 -18.55 38.32 16.76
N TRP A 127 -17.94 37.24 16.26
CA TRP A 127 -16.59 37.22 15.67
C TRP A 127 -16.55 37.63 14.19
N GLU A 128 -17.69 37.66 13.49
CA GLU A 128 -17.78 38.19 12.12
C GLU A 128 -17.44 39.69 12.05
N LYS A 129 -17.56 40.38 13.18
CA LYS A 129 -17.29 41.81 13.35
C LYS A 129 -15.89 42.10 13.87
N TRP A 130 -15.04 41.08 14.04
CA TRP A 130 -13.65 41.26 14.40
C TRP A 130 -12.82 41.68 13.18
N PRO A 131 -11.81 42.56 13.33
CA PRO A 131 -10.89 42.91 12.25
C PRO A 131 -10.16 41.67 11.72
N ILE A 132 -9.72 41.79 10.46
CA ILE A 132 -8.99 40.77 9.72
C ILE A 132 -7.55 41.26 9.56
N TYR A 133 -6.59 40.50 10.07
CA TYR A 133 -5.16 40.77 9.93
C TYR A 133 -4.54 39.70 9.01
N GLU A 134 -3.89 40.10 7.91
CA GLU A 134 -3.33 39.20 6.89
C GLU A 134 -1.79 39.13 6.99
N TYR A 135 -1.26 38.04 7.56
CA TYR A 135 0.18 37.82 7.70
C TYR A 135 0.75 37.14 6.46
N LYS A 136 1.64 37.86 5.75
CA LYS A 136 2.34 37.40 4.53
C LYS A 136 3.84 37.32 4.82
N ILE A 137 4.49 36.27 4.32
CA ILE A 137 5.85 35.89 4.69
C ILE A 137 6.68 35.78 3.40
N GLY A 138 7.27 36.91 2.98
CA GLY A 138 7.92 37.01 1.67
C GLY A 138 6.90 36.95 0.53
N SER A 139 7.07 36.00 -0.38
CA SER A 139 6.08 35.63 -1.41
C SER A 139 4.83 34.95 -0.84
N ASP A 140 4.96 34.28 0.30
CA ASP A 140 4.04 33.24 0.72
C ASP A 140 2.93 33.79 1.63
N PHE A 141 1.76 33.17 1.54
CA PHE A 141 0.65 33.48 2.43
C PHE A 141 0.80 32.69 3.74
N GLY A 142 1.02 33.38 4.86
CA GLY A 142 1.17 32.77 6.19
C GLY A 142 -0.18 32.39 6.79
N CYS A 143 -0.90 33.37 7.34
CA CYS A 143 -2.22 33.14 7.91
C CYS A 143 -3.08 34.42 7.96
N ILE A 144 -4.38 34.23 8.18
CA ILE A 144 -5.31 35.30 8.54
C ILE A 144 -5.66 35.14 10.02
N ILE A 145 -5.53 36.20 10.81
CA ILE A 145 -5.97 36.23 12.22
C ILE A 145 -7.17 37.16 12.36
N ARG A 146 -8.21 36.72 13.06
CA ARG A 146 -9.27 37.59 13.60
C ARG A 146 -9.23 37.54 15.13
N ALA A 147 -9.23 38.70 15.76
CA ALA A 147 -9.17 38.82 17.22
C ALA A 147 -9.94 40.06 17.70
N PRO A 148 -10.44 40.09 18.94
CA PRO A 148 -11.19 41.23 19.46
C PRO A 148 -10.29 42.48 19.57
N PRO A 149 -10.66 43.62 18.93
CA PRO A 149 -9.78 44.79 18.76
C PRO A 149 -9.47 45.54 20.05
N SER A 150 -10.15 45.22 21.15
CA SER A 150 -9.88 45.78 22.48
C SER A 150 -8.84 44.99 23.29
N LYS A 151 -8.24 43.93 22.70
CA LYS A 151 -7.39 42.95 23.39
C LYS A 151 -6.21 42.40 22.55
N PHE A 152 -6.12 42.76 21.27
CA PHE A 152 -5.11 42.26 20.34
C PHE A 152 -4.82 43.33 19.29
N ASN A 153 -3.54 43.56 19.01
CA ASN A 153 -3.06 44.34 17.87
C ASN A 153 -2.22 43.45 16.94
N GLU A 154 -2.16 43.82 15.67
CA GLU A 154 -1.35 43.14 14.63
C GLU A 154 0.13 43.00 15.03
N SER A 155 0.68 43.99 15.74
CA SER A 155 2.05 44.03 16.23
C SER A 155 2.35 43.10 17.40
N ASP A 156 1.34 42.55 18.08
CA ASP A 156 1.52 41.77 19.32
C ASP A 156 2.12 40.37 19.05
N VAL A 157 1.96 39.88 17.81
CA VAL A 157 2.28 38.52 17.37
C VAL A 157 2.96 38.56 16.01
N THR A 158 3.96 37.69 15.81
CA THR A 158 4.58 37.45 14.50
C THR A 158 4.25 36.06 13.98
N CYS A 159 4.20 35.92 12.66
CA CYS A 159 4.04 34.64 11.97
C CYS A 159 5.30 34.32 11.16
N ARG A 160 5.82 33.09 11.29
CA ARG A 160 6.96 32.57 10.52
C ARG A 160 6.59 31.24 9.86
N LEU A 161 7.33 30.84 8.83
CA LEU A 161 7.31 29.47 8.32
C LEU A 161 8.37 28.63 9.05
N ILE A 162 8.06 27.35 9.29
CA ILE A 162 9.03 26.35 9.78
C ILE A 162 9.32 25.37 8.64
N ASP A 163 10.58 24.98 8.46
CA ASP A 163 10.95 23.90 7.53
C ASP A 163 10.35 22.56 7.99
N ARG A 164 9.86 21.78 7.03
CA ARG A 164 9.35 20.43 7.25
C ARG A 164 10.43 19.49 7.80
N LEU A 165 11.72 19.76 7.56
CA LEU A 165 12.87 19.04 8.11
C LEU A 165 13.09 19.31 9.61
N ASP A 166 13.00 20.57 10.04
CA ASP A 166 13.17 20.99 11.44
C ASP A 166 11.99 20.57 12.33
N CYS A 167 10.90 20.11 11.72
CA CYS A 167 9.65 19.82 12.40
C CYS A 167 9.37 18.31 12.52
N PRO A 168 9.32 17.73 13.73
CA PRO A 168 8.91 16.33 13.93
C PRO A 168 7.39 16.18 13.80
N LEU A 169 6.87 16.27 12.57
CA LEU A 169 5.48 15.98 12.24
C LEU A 169 5.18 14.49 12.42
N HIS A 170 4.03 14.16 13.02
CA HIS A 170 3.52 12.79 13.03
C HIS A 170 2.29 12.67 12.11
N PHE A 171 2.50 12.00 10.97
CA PHE A 171 1.44 11.61 10.04
C PHE A 171 0.71 10.36 10.56
N GLU A 172 -0.61 10.45 10.73
CA GLU A 172 -1.48 9.30 10.97
C GLU A 172 -1.86 8.60 9.66
N GLN A 173 -2.48 7.42 9.75
CA GLN A 173 -2.81 6.64 8.56
C GLN A 173 -3.78 7.41 7.64
N HIS A 174 -3.41 7.53 6.36
CA HIS A 174 -4.12 8.30 5.32
C HIS A 174 -4.04 9.84 5.44
N GLU A 175 -3.29 10.42 6.37
CA GLU A 175 -3.10 11.88 6.40
C GLU A 175 -2.14 12.36 5.29
N GLU A 176 -2.39 13.58 4.80
CA GLU A 176 -1.52 14.30 3.86
C GLU A 176 -1.36 15.73 4.37
N LEU A 177 -0.14 16.29 4.30
CA LEU A 177 0.08 17.71 4.58
C LEU A 177 -0.47 18.55 3.40
N VAL A 178 -1.16 19.67 3.68
CA VAL A 178 -1.78 20.53 2.65
C VAL A 178 -1.53 22.04 2.85
N SER A 179 -0.77 22.44 3.86
CA SER A 179 -0.27 23.81 4.03
C SER A 179 1.23 23.83 4.33
N ASN A 180 1.85 25.00 4.24
CA ASN A 180 3.11 25.24 4.95
C ASN A 180 2.88 25.12 6.48
N ILE A 181 3.93 24.82 7.23
CA ILE A 181 3.91 24.84 8.70
C ILE A 181 4.12 26.28 9.14
N ILE A 182 3.17 26.84 9.89
CA ILE A 182 3.29 28.21 10.43
C ILE A 182 3.65 28.16 11.90
N GLN A 183 4.52 29.05 12.36
CA GLN A 183 4.73 29.37 13.77
C GLN A 183 4.06 30.70 14.06
N ILE A 184 3.25 30.73 15.12
CA ILE A 184 2.64 31.97 15.63
C ILE A 184 3.23 32.23 17.02
N GLU A 185 4.09 33.23 17.13
CA GLU A 185 4.83 33.55 18.36
C GLU A 185 4.60 35.00 18.81
N PRO A 186 4.63 35.30 20.11
CA PRO A 186 4.48 36.68 20.59
C PRO A 186 5.70 37.53 20.19
N THR A 187 5.46 38.76 19.74
CA THR A 187 6.52 39.73 19.40
C THR A 187 7.35 40.13 20.63
N TYR A 188 6.77 40.01 21.82
CA TYR A 188 7.39 40.38 23.10
C TYR A 188 7.36 39.17 24.06
N PRO A 189 8.48 38.77 24.70
CA PRO A 189 8.55 37.53 25.50
C PRO A 189 7.52 37.42 26.63
N ASP A 190 7.11 38.55 27.22
CA ASP A 190 6.13 38.59 28.32
C ASP A 190 4.65 38.60 27.86
N TYR A 191 4.39 38.75 26.55
CA TYR A 191 3.03 38.87 26.04
C TYR A 191 2.25 37.55 26.15
N LYS A 192 1.04 37.63 26.71
CA LYS A 192 0.10 36.50 26.83
C LYS A 192 -1.28 36.91 26.34
N LEU A 193 -1.88 36.03 25.55
CA LEU A 193 -3.13 36.31 24.84
C LEU A 193 -4.30 36.50 25.83
N GLN A 194 -4.98 37.64 25.76
CA GLN A 194 -6.04 38.03 26.71
C GLN A 194 -7.45 37.51 26.34
N ALA A 195 -7.58 36.86 25.20
CA ALA A 195 -8.76 36.20 24.66
C ALA A 195 -8.29 35.15 23.63
N ALA A 196 -9.14 34.20 23.24
CA ALA A 196 -8.83 33.37 22.09
C ALA A 196 -8.89 34.19 20.79
N MET A 197 -8.10 33.79 19.79
CA MET A 197 -8.12 34.32 18.44
C MET A 197 -8.65 33.26 17.46
N LEU A 198 -9.21 33.69 16.33
CA LEU A 198 -9.47 32.81 15.19
C LEU A 198 -8.27 32.87 14.25
N VAL A 199 -7.56 31.75 14.08
CA VAL A 199 -6.48 31.60 13.10
C VAL A 199 -7.02 30.84 11.90
N ALA A 200 -6.84 31.38 10.70
CA ALA A 200 -7.24 30.77 9.45
C ALA A 200 -6.03 30.61 8.52
N ILE A 201 -5.73 29.36 8.15
CA ILE A 201 -4.51 28.97 7.44
C ILE A 201 -4.87 28.52 6.02
N PRO A 202 -4.23 29.07 4.96
CA PRO A 202 -4.50 28.65 3.59
C PRO A 202 -4.06 27.20 3.35
N TYR A 203 -4.82 26.44 2.55
CA TYR A 203 -4.45 25.06 2.21
C TYR A 203 -4.81 24.65 0.78
N VAL A 204 -4.03 23.70 0.24
CA VAL A 204 -4.18 23.15 -1.11
C VAL A 204 -5.18 21.99 -1.08
N SER A 205 -6.29 22.12 -1.82
CA SER A 205 -7.33 21.08 -1.89
C SER A 205 -7.39 20.44 -3.28
N GLN A 206 -7.13 19.12 -3.38
CA GLN A 206 -7.27 18.41 -4.66
C GLN A 206 -8.75 18.17 -5.00
N ARG A 207 -9.21 18.67 -6.16
CA ARG A 207 -10.59 18.51 -6.64
C ARG A 207 -11.05 17.04 -6.74
N SER A 208 -10.13 16.11 -6.96
CA SER A 208 -10.35 14.66 -7.01
C SER A 208 -10.72 14.03 -5.66
N THR A 209 -10.17 14.52 -4.55
CA THR A 209 -10.32 13.91 -3.21
C THR A 209 -11.16 14.77 -2.25
N ALA A 210 -11.45 16.03 -2.60
CA ALA A 210 -12.18 17.01 -1.78
C ALA A 210 -13.63 16.61 -1.39
N ALA A 211 -14.21 15.56 -1.98
CA ALA A 211 -15.49 14.99 -1.55
C ALA A 211 -15.34 13.93 -0.43
N SER A 212 -14.21 13.24 -0.39
CA SER A 212 -13.90 12.15 0.55
C SER A 212 -12.96 12.54 1.68
N ARG A 213 -12.39 13.75 1.62
CA ARG A 213 -11.42 14.26 2.58
C ARG A 213 -11.87 15.59 3.19
N GLU A 214 -11.47 15.82 4.43
CA GLU A 214 -11.69 17.05 5.20
C GLU A 214 -10.35 17.69 5.62
N PRO A 215 -10.26 19.03 5.75
CA PRO A 215 -9.10 19.71 6.33
C PRO A 215 -9.14 19.63 7.87
N VAL A 216 -7.98 19.45 8.49
CA VAL A 216 -7.82 19.38 9.95
C VAL A 216 -6.54 20.10 10.33
N ILE A 217 -6.61 21.09 11.22
CA ILE A 217 -5.42 21.71 11.79
C ILE A 217 -4.94 20.88 12.98
N LYS A 218 -3.66 20.53 12.95
CA LYS A 218 -2.92 20.12 14.14
C LYS A 218 -2.12 21.31 14.67
N ALA A 219 -2.00 21.39 15.98
CA ALA A 219 -1.22 22.37 16.71
C ALA A 219 -0.16 21.66 17.58
N PHE A 220 1.01 22.28 17.74
CA PHE A 220 2.06 21.76 18.59
C PHE A 220 1.80 22.12 20.06
N ILE A 221 1.53 21.12 20.90
CA ILE A 221 1.14 21.30 22.31
C ILE A 221 1.91 20.31 23.18
N ASN A 222 2.70 20.83 24.12
CA ASN A 222 3.51 20.06 25.08
C ASN A 222 4.40 19.00 24.41
N GLY A 223 5.10 19.37 23.32
CA GLY A 223 6.01 18.48 22.59
C GLY A 223 5.34 17.56 21.56
N HIS A 224 4.02 17.62 21.40
CA HIS A 224 3.28 16.73 20.50
C HIS A 224 2.28 17.50 19.63
N TRP A 225 2.12 17.06 18.38
CA TRP A 225 1.07 17.54 17.49
C TRP A 225 -0.29 16.98 17.91
N LYS A 226 -1.29 17.85 18.07
CA LYS A 226 -2.67 17.50 18.45
C LYS A 226 -3.68 18.18 17.53
N GLU A 227 -4.72 17.45 17.14
CA GLU A 227 -5.87 17.98 16.40
C GLU A 227 -6.65 19.03 17.21
N ILE A 228 -7.17 20.04 16.52
CA ILE A 228 -8.11 21.05 17.04
C ILE A 228 -9.36 21.06 16.15
N GLU A 229 -10.55 21.30 16.73
CA GLU A 229 -11.80 21.44 15.97
C GLU A 229 -11.65 22.52 14.88
N THR A 230 -11.72 22.10 13.62
CA THR A 230 -11.37 22.90 12.44
C THR A 230 -12.60 23.15 11.57
N THR A 231 -12.73 24.36 11.03
CA THR A 231 -13.82 24.79 10.13
C THR A 231 -13.26 25.17 8.76
N ASP A 232 -13.82 24.64 7.66
CA ASP A 232 -13.46 25.05 6.29
C ASP A 232 -14.11 26.40 5.96
N THR A 233 -13.31 27.37 5.52
CA THR A 233 -13.76 28.76 5.28
C THR A 233 -13.18 29.32 3.98
N ILE A 234 -13.89 30.29 3.39
CA ILE A 234 -13.46 31.06 2.22
C ILE A 234 -13.66 32.54 2.56
N PHE A 235 -12.66 33.37 2.27
CA PHE A 235 -12.67 34.80 2.57
C PHE A 235 -13.02 35.58 1.29
N ASP A 236 -13.82 36.65 1.41
CA ASP A 236 -14.22 37.45 0.25
C ASP A 236 -13.02 38.13 -0.47
N SER A 237 -11.91 38.36 0.23
CA SER A 237 -10.64 38.85 -0.35
C SER A 237 -9.88 37.78 -1.16
N HIS A 238 -10.13 36.49 -0.90
CA HIS A 238 -9.33 35.36 -1.42
C HIS A 238 -10.22 34.20 -1.87
N LYS A 239 -11.13 34.46 -2.82
CA LYS A 239 -12.16 33.50 -3.29
C LYS A 239 -11.61 32.24 -3.97
N ASP A 240 -10.41 32.32 -4.53
CA ASP A 240 -9.71 31.20 -5.18
C ASP A 240 -8.92 30.32 -4.19
N MET A 241 -8.83 30.73 -2.91
CA MET A 241 -8.12 30.02 -1.86
C MET A 241 -9.08 29.50 -0.79
N LYS A 242 -8.75 28.34 -0.20
CA LYS A 242 -9.45 27.78 0.95
C LYS A 242 -8.64 27.98 2.23
N PHE A 243 -9.33 28.20 3.34
CA PHE A 243 -8.72 28.43 4.64
C PHE A 243 -9.32 27.51 5.70
N ALA A 244 -8.47 26.75 6.37
CA ALA A 244 -8.85 26.00 7.57
C ALA A 244 -8.78 26.93 8.77
N GLN A 245 -9.89 27.10 9.50
CA GLN A 245 -10.01 28.02 10.63
C GLN A 245 -10.18 27.27 11.96
N ILE A 246 -9.48 27.74 13.00
CA ILE A 246 -9.58 27.29 14.39
C ILE A 246 -9.78 28.47 15.34
N GLU A 247 -10.48 28.28 16.46
CA GLU A 247 -10.41 29.19 17.62
C GLU A 247 -9.34 28.66 18.59
N THR A 248 -8.36 29.48 18.96
CA THR A 248 -7.24 29.08 19.82
C THR A 248 -6.79 30.19 20.78
N PRO A 249 -6.51 29.87 22.06
CA PRO A 249 -5.82 30.76 22.98
C PRO A 249 -4.28 30.58 22.95
N LEU A 250 -3.77 29.68 22.09
CA LEU A 250 -2.37 29.26 22.07
C LEU A 250 -1.59 29.96 20.95
N LEU A 251 -0.44 30.55 21.30
CA LEU A 251 0.60 30.95 20.37
C LEU A 251 1.58 29.77 20.24
N THR A 252 1.56 29.08 19.11
CA THR A 252 2.36 27.89 18.83
C THR A 252 2.46 27.61 17.33
N SER A 253 3.05 26.49 16.95
CA SER A 253 3.11 26.02 15.56
C SER A 253 1.82 25.29 15.15
N PHE A 254 1.35 25.56 13.92
CA PHE A 254 0.16 24.98 13.32
C PHE A 254 0.44 24.44 11.91
N ALA A 255 -0.23 23.35 11.53
CA ALA A 255 -0.16 22.79 10.19
C ALA A 255 -1.53 22.23 9.78
N VAL A 256 -1.95 22.49 8.53
CA VAL A 256 -3.17 21.93 7.96
C VAL A 256 -2.84 20.57 7.32
N PHE A 257 -3.42 19.53 7.89
CA PHE A 257 -3.48 18.20 7.31
C PHE A 257 -4.82 18.00 6.60
N THR A 258 -4.91 16.96 5.78
CA THR A 258 -6.20 16.44 5.32
C THR A 258 -6.28 14.94 5.55
N ARG A 259 -7.44 14.47 6.04
CA ARG A 259 -7.74 13.06 6.35
C ARG A 259 -9.00 12.60 5.64
N LEU A 260 -9.35 11.32 5.77
CA LEU A 260 -10.66 10.80 5.38
C LEU A 260 -11.77 11.50 6.19
N LYS A 261 -12.89 11.80 5.53
CA LYS A 261 -14.02 12.51 6.12
C LYS A 261 -14.73 11.66 7.18
N ARG A 262 -15.10 12.27 8.32
CA ARG A 262 -15.70 11.59 9.48
C ARG A 262 -17.20 11.86 9.63
N ASP A 263 -18.01 10.87 9.26
CA ASP A 263 -19.47 10.89 9.45
C ASP A 263 -19.82 10.41 10.88
N TYR A 264 -20.02 11.35 11.82
CA TYR A 264 -20.50 11.07 13.18
C TYR A 264 -22.02 10.98 13.24
N VAL A 265 -22.58 9.83 13.64
CA VAL A 265 -24.03 9.57 13.57
C VAL A 265 -24.54 8.83 14.79
N SER A 266 -25.52 9.42 15.49
CA SER A 266 -26.18 8.73 16.60
C SER A 266 -27.37 7.89 16.15
N VAL A 267 -27.30 6.58 16.35
CA VAL A 267 -28.40 5.63 16.07
C VAL A 267 -29.15 5.31 17.37
N SER A 268 -30.41 4.85 17.30
CA SER A 268 -31.21 4.53 18.49
C SER A 268 -32.11 3.31 18.29
N LYS A 269 -32.71 2.79 19.37
CA LYS A 269 -33.75 1.72 19.37
C LYS A 269 -34.85 1.87 18.31
N ARG A 270 -35.17 3.10 17.87
CA ARG A 270 -36.15 3.34 16.79
C ARG A 270 -35.70 2.82 15.41
N GLY A 271 -34.44 2.42 15.26
CA GLY A 271 -33.82 2.17 13.97
C GLY A 271 -33.53 3.47 13.24
N GLY A 272 -33.19 3.37 11.95
CA GLY A 272 -32.96 4.51 11.08
C GLY A 272 -32.22 4.12 9.81
N LYS A 273 -32.04 5.09 8.91
CA LYS A 273 -31.18 4.94 7.73
C LYS A 273 -30.07 5.98 7.81
N VAL A 274 -28.84 5.52 7.88
CA VAL A 274 -27.63 6.34 7.77
C VAL A 274 -27.19 6.36 6.31
N THR A 275 -26.73 7.51 5.83
CA THR A 275 -26.19 7.72 4.48
C THR A 275 -24.86 8.43 4.61
N SER A 276 -23.81 7.98 3.92
CA SER A 276 -22.52 8.70 3.99
C SER A 276 -22.62 10.07 3.31
N SER A 277 -21.89 11.04 3.86
CA SER A 277 -21.73 12.36 3.24
C SER A 277 -20.68 12.39 2.11
N VAL A 278 -19.97 11.27 1.87
CA VAL A 278 -19.00 11.08 0.79
C VAL A 278 -19.65 10.51 -0.48
N ASP A 279 -20.46 9.45 -0.34
CA ASP A 279 -21.29 8.89 -1.42
C ASP A 279 -22.65 8.48 -0.88
N GLN A 280 -23.71 9.14 -1.35
CA GLN A 280 -25.10 8.91 -0.91
C GLN A 280 -25.64 7.50 -1.27
N ARG A 281 -24.93 6.73 -2.11
CA ARG A 281 -25.22 5.32 -2.39
C ARG A 281 -24.76 4.39 -1.26
N ILE A 282 -23.82 4.83 -0.42
CA ILE A 282 -23.40 4.11 0.79
C ILE A 282 -24.44 4.38 1.87
N THR A 283 -25.19 3.34 2.26
CA THR A 283 -26.24 3.49 3.26
C THR A 283 -26.32 2.30 4.21
N ILE A 284 -26.36 2.58 5.51
CA ILE A 284 -26.53 1.59 6.59
C ILE A 284 -27.98 1.70 7.07
N THR A 285 -28.77 0.66 6.86
CA THR A 285 -30.18 0.61 7.28
C THR A 285 -30.30 -0.22 8.55
N VAL A 286 -30.55 0.44 9.67
CA VAL A 286 -30.64 -0.17 11.00
C VAL A 286 -32.11 -0.46 11.30
N PRO A 287 -32.53 -1.74 11.38
CA PRO A 287 -33.92 -2.06 11.70
C PRO A 287 -34.28 -1.66 13.13
N LYS A 288 -35.57 -1.46 13.38
CA LYS A 288 -36.09 -1.13 14.71
C LYS A 288 -35.70 -2.23 15.73
N ASP A 289 -35.30 -1.82 16.92
CA ASP A 289 -34.87 -2.67 18.04
C ASP A 289 -33.61 -3.52 17.73
N ALA A 290 -32.75 -3.09 16.80
CA ALA A 290 -31.46 -3.74 16.52
C ALA A 290 -30.32 -3.34 17.50
N ILE A 291 -30.41 -2.16 18.11
CA ILE A 291 -29.39 -1.57 18.98
C ILE A 291 -30.00 -1.30 20.36
N ASN A 292 -29.31 -1.68 21.43
CA ASN A 292 -29.87 -1.70 22.79
C ASN A 292 -29.89 -0.35 23.54
N GLY A 293 -29.65 0.79 22.85
CA GLY A 293 -29.66 2.12 23.46
C GLY A 293 -29.78 3.28 22.47
N LYS A 294 -29.02 4.35 22.74
CA LYS A 294 -28.51 5.31 21.76
C LYS A 294 -27.02 5.01 21.62
N ASP A 295 -26.54 4.84 20.39
CA ASP A 295 -25.16 4.44 20.06
C ASP A 295 -24.56 5.53 19.16
N LEU A 296 -23.30 5.91 19.40
CA LEU A 296 -22.55 6.87 18.59
C LEU A 296 -21.65 6.15 17.58
N MET A 297 -22.17 5.91 16.38
CA MET A 297 -21.38 5.38 15.27
C MET A 297 -20.50 6.49 14.67
N LEU A 298 -19.21 6.20 14.49
CA LEU A 298 -18.34 6.93 13.57
C LEU A 298 -18.18 6.10 12.30
N MET A 299 -18.35 6.72 11.12
CA MET A 299 -18.08 6.12 9.82
C MET A 299 -17.07 6.95 9.02
N GLU A 300 -16.06 6.29 8.46
CA GLU A 300 -15.13 6.86 7.47
C GLU A 300 -15.29 6.11 6.14
N VAL A 301 -15.23 6.83 5.02
CA VAL A 301 -15.28 6.24 3.67
C VAL A 301 -14.04 6.62 2.88
N GLN A 302 -13.28 5.60 2.46
CA GLN A 302 -12.16 5.72 1.54
C GLN A 302 -12.60 5.21 0.16
N PRO A 303 -12.79 6.09 -0.84
CA PRO A 303 -13.09 5.66 -2.20
C PRO A 303 -11.98 4.77 -2.77
N VAL A 304 -12.36 3.78 -3.58
CA VAL A 304 -11.43 3.00 -4.39
C VAL A 304 -11.84 3.18 -5.85
N ASP A 305 -10.96 3.77 -6.64
CA ASP A 305 -11.21 4.04 -8.05
C ASP A 305 -10.78 2.87 -8.95
N THR A 306 -11.31 2.85 -10.18
CA THR A 306 -11.01 1.78 -11.13
C THR A 306 -9.60 1.88 -11.73
N GLY A 307 -8.93 3.04 -11.66
CA GLY A 307 -7.51 3.20 -12.01
C GLY A 307 -6.62 2.45 -11.03
N SER A 308 -6.74 2.74 -9.73
CA SER A 308 -6.01 2.06 -8.65
C SER A 308 -6.15 0.53 -8.72
N VAL A 309 -7.36 0.02 -8.96
CA VAL A 309 -7.61 -1.43 -9.13
C VAL A 309 -6.93 -2.01 -10.38
N ASN A 310 -6.82 -1.25 -11.47
CA ASN A 310 -6.07 -1.69 -12.65
C ASN A 310 -4.56 -1.65 -12.42
N GLU A 311 -4.04 -0.63 -11.73
CA GLU A 311 -2.61 -0.50 -11.42
C GLU A 311 -2.10 -1.60 -10.50
N ILE A 312 -2.79 -1.88 -9.39
CA ILE A 312 -2.38 -2.97 -8.49
C ILE A 312 -2.44 -4.34 -9.19
N ARG A 313 -3.40 -4.54 -10.11
CA ARG A 313 -3.50 -5.76 -10.93
C ARG A 313 -2.31 -5.93 -11.89
N LEU A 314 -1.69 -4.82 -12.32
CA LEU A 314 -0.49 -4.82 -13.17
C LEU A 314 0.79 -5.00 -12.34
N ARG A 315 0.91 -4.27 -11.22
CA ARG A 315 2.10 -4.26 -10.35
C ARG A 315 2.24 -5.53 -9.49
N THR A 316 1.13 -6.07 -8.98
CA THR A 316 1.13 -7.16 -7.98
C THR A 316 0.54 -8.45 -8.57
N PRO A 317 1.34 -9.50 -8.83
CA PRO A 317 0.86 -10.75 -9.43
C PRO A 317 -0.29 -11.42 -8.65
N ALA A 318 -0.25 -11.35 -7.31
CA ALA A 318 -1.31 -11.87 -6.43
C ALA A 318 -2.66 -11.16 -6.61
N CYS A 319 -2.70 -9.95 -7.17
CA CYS A 319 -3.93 -9.19 -7.42
C CYS A 319 -4.51 -9.42 -8.84
N ARG A 320 -3.91 -10.27 -9.68
CA ARG A 320 -4.35 -10.49 -11.08
C ARG A 320 -5.81 -10.94 -11.23
N GLY A 321 -6.37 -11.60 -10.22
CA GLY A 321 -7.76 -12.04 -10.18
C GLY A 321 -8.79 -10.96 -9.83
N LEU A 322 -8.35 -9.77 -9.39
CA LEU A 322 -9.22 -8.68 -8.99
C LEU A 322 -9.81 -7.95 -10.21
N LEU A 323 -11.14 -7.77 -10.23
CA LEU A 323 -11.88 -7.09 -11.29
C LEU A 323 -12.36 -5.70 -10.87
N ALA A 324 -12.87 -5.57 -9.66
CA ALA A 324 -13.31 -4.31 -9.04
C ALA A 324 -13.31 -4.42 -7.51
N ALA A 325 -13.36 -3.28 -6.82
CA ALA A 325 -13.56 -3.18 -5.38
C ALA A 325 -14.65 -2.14 -5.07
N SER A 326 -15.34 -2.27 -3.94
CA SER A 326 -16.10 -1.16 -3.36
C SER A 326 -15.17 -0.11 -2.73
N PRO A 327 -15.68 1.06 -2.32
CA PRO A 327 -15.05 1.86 -1.27
C PRO A 327 -14.76 1.01 -0.03
N ILE A 328 -13.71 1.37 0.70
CA ILE A 328 -13.41 0.82 2.02
C ILE A 328 -14.16 1.65 3.04
N ILE A 329 -14.97 1.00 3.87
CA ILE A 329 -15.74 1.64 4.93
C ILE A 329 -15.09 1.23 6.26
N ARG A 330 -14.83 2.20 7.13
CA ARG A 330 -14.44 1.96 8.53
C ARG A 330 -15.59 2.38 9.42
N THR A 331 -15.95 1.57 10.41
CA THR A 331 -16.97 1.93 11.39
C THR A 331 -16.53 1.61 12.81
N SER A 332 -16.66 2.59 13.70
CA SER A 332 -16.58 2.39 15.14
C SER A 332 -17.97 2.52 15.75
N TRP A 333 -18.29 1.63 16.68
CA TRP A 333 -19.59 1.50 17.34
C TRP A 333 -19.39 1.45 18.86
N GLU A 334 -20.31 2.00 19.66
CA GLU A 334 -20.30 1.82 21.11
C GLU A 334 -20.89 0.45 21.52
N SER A 335 -21.75 -0.17 20.68
CA SER A 335 -22.24 -1.55 20.88
C SER A 335 -21.29 -2.61 20.34
N SER A 336 -21.05 -3.68 21.12
CA SER A 336 -20.24 -4.84 20.72
C SER A 336 -20.97 -5.86 19.83
N GLU A 337 -22.31 -5.93 19.89
CA GLU A 337 -23.14 -6.87 19.13
C GLU A 337 -24.47 -6.22 18.71
N PHE A 338 -25.02 -6.63 17.58
CA PHE A 338 -26.35 -6.20 17.13
C PHE A 338 -27.41 -7.25 17.47
N GLN A 339 -28.60 -6.80 17.87
CA GLN A 339 -29.73 -7.68 18.20
C GLN A 339 -30.48 -8.16 16.95
N LYS A 340 -30.24 -7.52 15.80
CA LYS A 340 -30.78 -7.84 14.48
C LYS A 340 -29.75 -7.41 13.41
N PRO A 341 -29.62 -8.11 12.28
CA PRO A 341 -28.74 -7.71 11.20
C PRO A 341 -28.97 -6.27 10.72
N LEU A 342 -27.88 -5.57 10.38
CA LEU A 342 -27.92 -4.26 9.74
C LEU A 342 -27.79 -4.42 8.22
N THR A 343 -28.74 -3.89 7.46
CA THR A 343 -28.69 -3.97 5.99
C THR A 343 -27.81 -2.87 5.42
N ILE A 344 -26.64 -3.25 4.93
CA ILE A 344 -25.66 -2.37 4.30
C ILE A 344 -25.91 -2.34 2.79
N THR A 345 -25.85 -1.15 2.21
CA THR A 345 -25.85 -0.94 0.75
C THR A 345 -24.58 -0.17 0.38
N ILE A 346 -23.81 -0.68 -0.60
CA ILE A 346 -22.57 -0.04 -1.07
C ILE A 346 -22.46 -0.07 -2.61
N PRO A 347 -21.82 0.93 -3.22
CA PRO A 347 -21.48 0.88 -4.63
C PRO A 347 -20.25 -0.02 -4.87
N CYS A 348 -20.27 -0.78 -5.96
CA CYS A 348 -19.14 -1.56 -6.45
C CYS A 348 -19.20 -1.63 -7.98
N PRO A 349 -18.17 -1.18 -8.72
CA PRO A 349 -18.18 -1.20 -10.18
C PRO A 349 -18.53 -2.60 -10.74
N PRO A 350 -19.33 -2.70 -11.81
CA PRO A 350 -19.64 -3.98 -12.46
C PRO A 350 -18.39 -4.65 -13.06
N ASN A 351 -18.46 -5.97 -13.27
CA ASN A 351 -17.45 -6.70 -14.05
C ASN A 351 -17.15 -5.98 -15.38
N PRO A 352 -15.88 -5.64 -15.68
CA PRO A 352 -15.49 -4.94 -16.91
C PRO A 352 -15.97 -5.60 -18.22
N ALA A 353 -16.10 -6.92 -18.28
CA ALA A 353 -16.63 -7.62 -19.46
C ALA A 353 -18.12 -7.31 -19.68
N ARG A 354 -18.94 -7.53 -18.64
CA ARG A 354 -20.38 -7.18 -18.62
C ARG A 354 -20.60 -5.67 -18.89
N ALA A 355 -19.74 -4.82 -18.34
CA ALA A 355 -19.79 -3.36 -18.57
C ALA A 355 -19.54 -3.00 -20.05
N LYS A 356 -18.52 -3.57 -20.69
CA LYS A 356 -18.23 -3.38 -22.13
C LYS A 356 -19.39 -3.86 -23.01
N LYS A 357 -19.91 -5.07 -22.76
CA LYS A 357 -21.05 -5.65 -23.50
C LYS A 357 -22.30 -4.76 -23.40
N LEU A 358 -22.61 -4.26 -22.20
CA LEU A 358 -23.74 -3.34 -22.01
C LEU A 358 -23.51 -1.96 -22.67
N ALA A 359 -22.28 -1.43 -22.64
CA ALA A 359 -21.95 -0.18 -23.34
C ALA A 359 -22.08 -0.33 -24.87
N ALA A 360 -21.62 -1.45 -25.43
CA ALA A 360 -21.80 -1.77 -26.85
C ALA A 360 -23.28 -1.91 -27.24
N MET A 361 -24.09 -2.61 -26.43
CA MET A 361 -25.55 -2.71 -26.64
C MET A 361 -26.26 -1.35 -26.55
N ARG A 362 -25.84 -0.48 -25.62
CA ARG A 362 -26.36 0.90 -25.52
C ARG A 362 -26.01 1.72 -26.75
N LYS A 363 -24.75 1.71 -27.18
CA LYS A 363 -24.29 2.39 -28.40
C LYS A 363 -25.05 1.90 -29.64
N LEU A 364 -25.19 0.59 -29.82
CA LEU A 364 -25.97 0.01 -30.93
C LEU A 364 -27.45 0.41 -30.90
N LYS A 365 -28.06 0.54 -29.70
CA LYS A 365 -29.43 1.03 -29.55
C LYS A 365 -29.54 2.52 -29.89
N GLU A 366 -28.56 3.32 -29.48
CA GLU A 366 -28.49 4.75 -29.79
C GLU A 366 -28.27 5.01 -31.29
N GLU A 367 -27.39 4.23 -31.93
CA GLU A 367 -27.18 4.26 -33.39
C GLU A 367 -28.45 3.86 -34.15
N LYS A 368 -29.20 2.86 -33.69
CA LYS A 368 -30.52 2.48 -34.24
C LYS A 368 -31.62 3.52 -33.96
N MET A 369 -31.45 4.41 -32.98
CA MET A 369 -32.36 5.53 -32.71
C MET A 369 -31.99 6.77 -33.52
N LYS A 370 -30.70 6.99 -33.79
CA LYS A 370 -30.19 8.08 -34.66
C LYS A 370 -30.42 7.79 -36.14
N ASN A 371 -30.18 6.55 -36.56
CA ASN A 371 -30.52 6.01 -37.88
C ASN A 371 -31.64 4.97 -37.74
N PRO A 372 -32.91 5.38 -37.58
CA PRO A 372 -34.02 4.45 -37.68
C PRO A 372 -34.01 3.81 -39.08
N PRO A 373 -34.20 2.48 -39.19
CA PRO A 373 -34.22 1.83 -40.49
C PRO A 373 -35.35 2.42 -41.34
N LYS A 374 -35.03 2.89 -42.54
CA LYS A 374 -36.05 3.38 -43.48
C LYS A 374 -37.08 2.27 -43.67
N VAL A 375 -38.33 2.55 -43.34
CA VAL A 375 -39.46 1.65 -43.62
C VAL A 375 -39.69 1.66 -45.13
N VAL A 376 -38.94 0.80 -45.82
CA VAL A 376 -39.23 0.45 -47.21
C VAL A 376 -40.52 -0.33 -47.20
N ILE A 377 -41.62 0.35 -47.52
CA ILE A 377 -42.91 -0.29 -47.77
C ILE A 377 -42.74 -1.10 -49.06
N LYS A 378 -42.31 -2.36 -48.92
CA LYS A 378 -42.38 -3.33 -50.01
C LYS A 378 -43.84 -3.42 -50.47
N LEU A 379 -44.06 -3.40 -51.78
CA LEU A 379 -45.41 -3.60 -52.32
C LEU A 379 -45.88 -5.01 -51.91
N PRO A 380 -47.16 -5.20 -51.51
CA PRO A 380 -47.62 -6.47 -50.91
C PRO A 380 -47.27 -7.72 -51.74
N HIS A 381 -47.28 -7.58 -53.06
CA HIS A 381 -46.97 -8.65 -54.02
C HIS A 381 -45.51 -9.12 -54.00
N GLU A 382 -44.57 -8.31 -53.50
CA GLU A 382 -43.17 -8.75 -53.25
C GLU A 382 -43.07 -9.54 -51.94
N GLU A 383 -43.75 -9.10 -50.88
CA GLU A 383 -43.78 -9.87 -49.62
C GLU A 383 -44.50 -11.21 -49.78
N GLU A 384 -45.57 -11.29 -50.56
CA GLU A 384 -46.23 -12.55 -50.86
C GLU A 384 -45.31 -13.51 -51.61
N LYS A 385 -44.62 -13.06 -52.66
CA LYS A 385 -43.63 -13.88 -53.38
C LYS A 385 -42.49 -14.36 -52.47
N GLU A 386 -41.93 -13.48 -51.65
CA GLU A 386 -40.85 -13.85 -50.73
C GLU A 386 -41.33 -14.83 -49.62
N LYS A 387 -42.60 -14.74 -49.21
CA LYS A 387 -43.23 -15.70 -48.27
C LYS A 387 -43.58 -17.02 -48.98
N GLU A 388 -43.97 -17.00 -50.24
CA GLU A 388 -44.31 -18.19 -51.03
C GLU A 388 -43.05 -18.99 -51.41
N GLU A 389 -41.95 -18.34 -51.82
CA GLU A 389 -40.66 -18.99 -52.01
C GLU A 389 -40.14 -19.64 -50.72
N LYS A 390 -40.25 -18.94 -49.58
CA LYS A 390 -39.84 -19.50 -48.28
C LYS A 390 -40.71 -20.69 -47.87
N ARG A 391 -42.03 -20.64 -48.14
CA ARG A 391 -42.92 -21.80 -47.97
C ARG A 391 -42.52 -22.97 -48.87
N LYS A 392 -42.29 -22.72 -50.16
CA LYS A 392 -41.84 -23.75 -51.13
C LYS A 392 -40.53 -24.42 -50.70
N LYS A 393 -39.51 -23.65 -50.30
CA LYS A 393 -38.25 -24.20 -49.75
C LYS A 393 -38.43 -25.01 -48.47
N ILE A 394 -39.35 -24.63 -47.59
CA ILE A 394 -39.67 -25.39 -46.37
C ILE A 394 -40.44 -26.68 -46.71
N GLU A 395 -41.31 -26.65 -47.72
CA GLU A 395 -42.02 -27.83 -48.23
C GLU A 395 -41.05 -28.81 -48.91
N GLU A 396 -40.12 -28.31 -49.73
CA GLU A 396 -39.03 -29.09 -50.35
C GLU A 396 -38.12 -29.73 -49.29
N LEU A 397 -37.68 -28.98 -48.28
CA LEU A 397 -36.91 -29.50 -47.15
C LEU A 397 -37.68 -30.57 -46.37
N ARG A 398 -38.99 -30.41 -46.19
CA ARG A 398 -39.85 -31.42 -45.55
C ARG A 398 -40.05 -32.67 -46.42
N GLN A 399 -40.12 -32.53 -47.74
CA GLN A 399 -40.20 -33.67 -48.65
C GLN A 399 -38.87 -34.44 -48.69
N ALA A 400 -37.74 -33.73 -48.72
CA ALA A 400 -36.40 -34.33 -48.62
C ALA A 400 -36.20 -35.07 -47.28
N GLN A 401 -36.61 -34.48 -46.15
CA GLN A 401 -36.57 -35.14 -44.83
C GLN A 401 -37.49 -36.37 -44.77
N LYS A 402 -38.70 -36.31 -45.35
CA LYS A 402 -39.60 -37.46 -45.42
C LYS A 402 -39.08 -38.60 -46.31
N GLN A 403 -38.27 -38.30 -47.32
CA GLN A 403 -37.60 -39.33 -48.12
C GLN A 403 -36.39 -39.98 -47.41
N GLN A 404 -35.91 -39.40 -46.30
CA GLN A 404 -34.81 -39.96 -45.49
C GLN A 404 -35.29 -40.78 -44.29
N GLN A 405 -36.54 -40.61 -43.82
CA GLN A 405 -37.13 -41.46 -42.78
C GLN A 405 -37.80 -42.71 -43.37
N GLY A 406 -36.95 -43.60 -43.90
CA GLY A 406 -37.33 -44.85 -44.57
C GLY A 406 -36.33 -45.99 -44.35
N GLY A 407 -35.81 -46.14 -43.14
CA GLY A 407 -34.84 -47.18 -42.76
C GLY A 407 -34.88 -47.45 -41.25
N GLN A 408 -34.65 -48.71 -40.86
CA GLN A 408 -34.85 -49.20 -39.49
C GLN A 408 -33.77 -48.74 -38.50
N GLU A 409 -34.15 -48.61 -37.23
CA GLU A 409 -33.21 -48.57 -36.10
C GLU A 409 -32.59 -49.96 -35.87
N PRO A 410 -31.34 -50.00 -35.36
CA PRO A 410 -31.13 -50.73 -34.11
C PRO A 410 -30.38 -49.90 -33.05
N GLU A 411 -30.38 -50.41 -31.82
CA GLU A 411 -29.89 -49.72 -30.62
C GLU A 411 -28.36 -49.75 -30.45
N GLY A 412 -27.83 -48.69 -29.80
CA GLY A 412 -26.70 -48.79 -28.87
C GLY A 412 -25.27 -48.80 -29.42
N GLU A 413 -24.57 -47.66 -29.32
CA GLU A 413 -23.26 -47.60 -28.65
C GLU A 413 -22.83 -46.16 -28.26
N VAL A 414 -21.70 -46.03 -27.56
CA VAL A 414 -21.25 -44.79 -26.91
C VAL A 414 -20.70 -43.77 -27.90
N VAL A 415 -21.33 -42.59 -27.98
CA VAL A 415 -20.81 -41.45 -28.77
C VAL A 415 -19.99 -40.52 -27.88
N GLU A 416 -18.68 -40.70 -27.93
CA GLU A 416 -17.67 -39.74 -27.47
C GLU A 416 -17.92 -38.36 -28.11
N LYS A 417 -18.06 -37.30 -27.30
CA LYS A 417 -18.27 -35.92 -27.80
C LYS A 417 -17.01 -35.39 -28.47
N LYS A 418 -16.82 -35.72 -29.76
CA LYS A 418 -15.74 -35.17 -30.60
C LYS A 418 -15.76 -33.65 -30.57
N GLN A 419 -14.72 -33.09 -29.96
CA GLN A 419 -14.52 -31.67 -29.78
C GLN A 419 -14.50 -30.96 -31.14
N ALA A 420 -15.43 -30.02 -31.36
CA ALA A 420 -15.49 -29.24 -32.59
C ALA A 420 -14.22 -28.36 -32.70
N ARG A 421 -13.31 -28.72 -33.60
CA ARG A 421 -12.15 -27.91 -33.97
C ARG A 421 -12.60 -26.66 -34.74
N TRP A 422 -12.98 -25.63 -34.00
CA TRP A 422 -13.07 -24.27 -34.54
C TRP A 422 -11.67 -23.75 -34.84
N TYR A 423 -11.46 -23.28 -36.07
CA TYR A 423 -10.18 -22.78 -36.56
C TYR A 423 -10.36 -21.38 -37.11
N MET A 424 -9.37 -20.52 -36.90
CA MET A 424 -9.31 -19.10 -37.29
C MET A 424 -10.32 -18.14 -36.60
N GLY A 425 -9.76 -17.21 -35.83
CA GLY A 425 -9.81 -15.83 -36.31
C GLY A 425 -10.42 -14.79 -35.39
N GLU A 426 -11.41 -15.13 -34.57
CA GLU A 426 -11.98 -14.21 -33.59
C GLU A 426 -11.83 -14.76 -32.16
N TYR A 427 -11.16 -14.00 -31.30
CA TYR A 427 -11.21 -14.24 -29.86
C TYR A 427 -12.60 -13.87 -29.36
N GLY A 428 -13.48 -14.86 -29.28
CA GLY A 428 -14.73 -14.73 -28.55
C GLY A 428 -14.43 -14.24 -27.13
N ASN A 429 -15.20 -13.26 -26.65
CA ASN A 429 -15.21 -12.96 -25.22
C ASN A 429 -15.73 -14.23 -24.53
N ASN A 430 -14.90 -14.90 -23.73
CA ASN A 430 -15.32 -16.10 -23.04
C ASN A 430 -16.51 -15.77 -22.13
N ASP A 431 -17.56 -16.57 -22.13
CA ASP A 431 -18.65 -16.42 -21.15
C ASP A 431 -18.13 -16.57 -19.70
N ASP A 432 -16.98 -17.24 -19.51
CA ASP A 432 -16.22 -17.27 -18.26
C ASP A 432 -15.77 -15.88 -17.77
N ASP A 433 -15.41 -14.95 -18.66
CA ASP A 433 -15.02 -13.58 -18.29
C ASP A 433 -16.24 -12.73 -17.86
N GLU A 434 -17.49 -13.16 -18.12
CA GLU A 434 -18.69 -12.49 -17.61
C GLU A 434 -19.05 -12.92 -16.19
N ASN A 435 -18.64 -14.11 -15.76
CA ASN A 435 -18.91 -14.59 -14.41
C ASN A 435 -17.90 -14.03 -13.40
N ASP A 436 -18.41 -13.68 -12.22
CA ASP A 436 -17.64 -13.01 -11.17
C ASP A 436 -18.07 -13.49 -9.78
N HIS A 437 -17.16 -13.38 -8.81
CA HIS A 437 -17.40 -13.70 -7.40
C HIS A 437 -17.27 -12.44 -6.55
N LEU A 438 -18.21 -12.28 -5.62
CA LEU A 438 -18.30 -11.15 -4.69
C LEU A 438 -18.00 -11.65 -3.28
N TYR A 439 -16.88 -11.20 -2.72
CA TYR A 439 -16.45 -11.56 -1.38
C TYR A 439 -16.49 -10.33 -0.47
N LEU A 440 -17.22 -10.42 0.64
CA LEU A 440 -17.08 -9.48 1.74
C LEU A 440 -15.78 -9.80 2.49
N VAL A 441 -14.92 -8.80 2.65
CA VAL A 441 -13.73 -8.86 3.50
C VAL A 441 -13.83 -7.83 4.61
N SER A 442 -13.39 -8.21 5.80
CA SER A 442 -13.25 -7.33 6.96
C SER A 442 -11.79 -7.21 7.39
N GLY A 443 -11.36 -6.00 7.72
CA GLY A 443 -10.07 -5.72 8.32
C GLY A 443 -10.25 -5.39 9.80
N SER A 444 -9.60 -6.14 10.68
CA SER A 444 -9.51 -5.75 12.10
C SER A 444 -8.50 -4.61 12.28
N SER A 445 -8.57 -3.92 13.42
CA SER A 445 -7.59 -2.97 13.97
C SER A 445 -6.10 -3.41 14.01
N SER A 446 -5.77 -4.63 13.57
CA SER A 446 -4.40 -5.10 13.33
C SER A 446 -3.97 -5.11 11.85
N ASP A 447 -4.71 -4.41 10.97
CA ASP A 447 -4.59 -4.37 9.49
C ASP A 447 -4.56 -5.75 8.79
N ARG A 448 -5.06 -6.78 9.49
CA ARG A 448 -5.24 -8.12 8.94
C ARG A 448 -6.65 -8.25 8.39
N TRP A 449 -6.71 -8.52 7.09
CA TRP A 449 -7.94 -8.73 6.34
C TRP A 449 -8.32 -10.21 6.34
N THR A 450 -9.62 -10.48 6.44
CA THR A 450 -10.22 -11.83 6.44
C THR A 450 -11.49 -11.82 5.60
N VAL A 451 -11.79 -12.93 4.92
CA VAL A 451 -13.06 -13.12 4.20
C VAL A 451 -14.14 -13.53 5.21
N ILE A 452 -15.34 -12.96 5.10
CA ILE A 452 -16.52 -13.40 5.87
C ILE A 452 -17.36 -14.33 4.98
N PRO A 453 -17.32 -15.66 5.16
CA PRO A 453 -18.06 -16.60 4.32
C PRO A 453 -19.56 -16.67 4.65
N GLU A 454 -19.97 -16.19 5.82
CA GLU A 454 -21.34 -16.27 6.33
C GLU A 454 -22.29 -15.27 5.63
N VAL A 455 -21.75 -14.15 5.14
CA VAL A 455 -22.52 -13.02 4.59
C VAL A 455 -22.66 -13.13 3.06
N LYS A 456 -23.89 -13.32 2.59
CA LYS A 456 -24.21 -13.40 1.16
C LYS A 456 -24.40 -12.00 0.56
N VAL A 457 -23.51 -11.62 -0.37
CA VAL A 457 -23.58 -10.34 -1.07
C VAL A 457 -24.55 -10.42 -2.26
N ILE A 458 -25.60 -9.60 -2.24
CA ILE A 458 -26.66 -9.53 -3.26
C ILE A 458 -26.41 -8.34 -4.19
N GLN A 459 -26.36 -8.58 -5.50
CA GLN A 459 -26.26 -7.50 -6.50
C GLN A 459 -27.65 -6.94 -6.85
N VAL A 460 -28.05 -5.86 -6.18
CA VAL A 460 -29.38 -5.23 -6.33
C VAL A 460 -29.48 -4.36 -7.58
N LYS A 461 -28.38 -3.73 -7.99
CA LYS A 461 -28.24 -3.03 -9.29
C LYS A 461 -26.87 -3.34 -9.90
N LEU A 462 -26.70 -2.96 -11.16
CA LEU A 462 -25.44 -3.17 -11.89
C LEU A 462 -24.20 -2.66 -11.12
N ASP A 463 -24.31 -1.53 -10.43
CA ASP A 463 -23.25 -0.88 -9.66
C ASP A 463 -23.46 -0.91 -8.14
N LEU A 464 -24.52 -1.58 -7.64
CA LEU A 464 -24.96 -1.47 -6.25
C LEU A 464 -25.17 -2.85 -5.61
N LEU A 465 -24.47 -3.09 -4.50
CA LEU A 465 -24.50 -4.32 -3.72
C LEU A 465 -25.19 -4.08 -2.38
N GLN A 466 -25.87 -5.11 -1.88
CA GLN A 466 -26.51 -5.12 -0.57
C GLN A 466 -26.18 -6.41 0.17
N PHE A 467 -25.93 -6.32 1.46
CA PHE A 467 -25.72 -7.45 2.36
C PHE A 467 -26.10 -7.08 3.78
N ASP A 468 -26.26 -8.07 4.64
CA ASP A 468 -26.63 -7.89 6.03
C ASP A 468 -25.43 -8.18 6.95
N LEU A 469 -25.29 -7.42 8.04
CA LEU A 469 -24.24 -7.59 9.06
C LEU A 469 -24.84 -7.86 10.43
N ASP A 470 -24.60 -9.04 10.98
CA ASP A 470 -25.04 -9.44 12.33
C ASP A 470 -24.15 -8.89 13.46
N ARG A 471 -22.95 -8.38 13.14
CA ARG A 471 -21.96 -7.89 14.11
C ARG A 471 -21.26 -6.62 13.61
N PRO A 472 -20.79 -5.72 14.50
CA PRO A 472 -19.96 -4.58 14.11
C PRO A 472 -18.63 -5.04 13.51
N LEU A 473 -18.08 -4.24 12.59
CA LEU A 473 -16.80 -4.49 11.92
C LEU A 473 -15.97 -3.20 11.90
N ASP A 474 -14.74 -3.24 12.42
CA ASP A 474 -13.80 -2.10 12.42
C ASP A 474 -13.65 -1.50 11.01
N SER A 475 -13.46 -2.36 10.01
CA SER A 475 -13.43 -1.99 8.60
C SER A 475 -13.87 -3.12 7.67
N PHE A 476 -14.45 -2.78 6.53
CA PHE A 476 -14.91 -3.75 5.53
C PHE A 476 -14.94 -3.17 4.10
N MET A 477 -14.87 -4.06 3.12
CA MET A 477 -15.09 -3.78 1.69
C MET A 477 -15.58 -5.05 0.97
N VAL A 478 -16.15 -4.91 -0.22
CA VAL A 478 -16.45 -6.04 -1.11
C VAL A 478 -15.50 -6.03 -2.30
N LEU A 479 -14.84 -7.17 -2.52
CA LEU A 479 -13.99 -7.42 -3.69
C LEU A 479 -14.74 -8.24 -4.73
N ARG A 480 -14.72 -7.77 -5.98
CA ARG A 480 -15.24 -8.47 -7.16
C ARG A 480 -14.07 -9.13 -7.89
N THR A 481 -14.08 -10.45 -7.98
CA THR A 481 -12.98 -11.27 -8.49
C THR A 481 -13.43 -12.18 -9.62
N ARG A 482 -12.47 -12.75 -10.36
CA ARG A 482 -12.73 -13.82 -11.33
C ARG A 482 -13.13 -15.11 -10.64
N THR A 483 -13.87 -15.97 -11.33
CA THR A 483 -14.29 -17.32 -10.87
C THR A 483 -13.15 -18.28 -10.53
N ASN A 484 -11.92 -18.00 -10.99
CA ASN A 484 -10.74 -18.83 -10.73
C ASN A 484 -9.92 -18.39 -9.50
N VAL A 485 -10.50 -17.57 -8.62
CA VAL A 485 -9.86 -17.05 -7.40
C VAL A 485 -10.45 -17.74 -6.18
N GLU A 486 -9.62 -18.54 -5.48
CA GLU A 486 -10.03 -19.16 -4.22
C GLU A 486 -10.14 -18.13 -3.08
N PRO A 487 -11.05 -18.33 -2.10
CA PRO A 487 -11.26 -17.38 -0.99
C PRO A 487 -9.98 -16.98 -0.24
N ASP A 488 -9.07 -17.93 -0.03
CA ASP A 488 -7.80 -17.72 0.67
C ASP A 488 -6.88 -16.69 -0.03
N GLN A 489 -7.06 -16.46 -1.33
CA GLN A 489 -6.30 -15.45 -2.09
C GLN A 489 -6.88 -14.04 -1.93
N VAL A 490 -8.16 -13.92 -1.55
CA VAL A 490 -8.90 -12.65 -1.50
C VAL A 490 -8.47 -11.78 -0.32
N ALA A 491 -8.19 -12.38 0.85
CA ALA A 491 -7.66 -11.66 2.01
C ALA A 491 -6.28 -11.01 1.75
N PRO A 492 -5.29 -11.70 1.14
CA PRO A 492 -4.08 -11.08 0.61
C PRO A 492 -4.35 -9.95 -0.41
N MET A 493 -5.31 -10.10 -1.34
CA MET A 493 -5.66 -9.00 -2.27
C MET A 493 -6.15 -7.76 -1.52
N ALA A 494 -6.96 -7.93 -0.47
CA ALA A 494 -7.47 -6.82 0.34
C ALA A 494 -6.35 -6.04 1.05
N HIS A 495 -5.43 -6.74 1.73
CA HIS A 495 -4.29 -6.11 2.41
C HIS A 495 -3.29 -5.46 1.43
N GLN A 496 -3.08 -6.07 0.25
CA GLN A 496 -2.28 -5.43 -0.81
C GLN A 496 -2.97 -4.16 -1.34
N LEU A 497 -4.31 -4.14 -1.44
CA LEU A 497 -5.08 -2.97 -1.87
C LEU A 497 -5.05 -1.83 -0.83
N THR A 498 -5.16 -2.12 0.47
CA THR A 498 -5.04 -1.09 1.51
C THR A 498 -3.64 -0.48 1.57
N GLY A 499 -2.60 -1.32 1.47
CA GLY A 499 -1.21 -0.87 1.35
C GLY A 499 -0.98 0.01 0.12
N PHE A 500 -1.45 -0.43 -1.06
CA PHE A 500 -1.34 0.33 -2.31
C PHE A 500 -2.02 1.70 -2.25
N LEU A 501 -3.22 1.78 -1.65
CA LEU A 501 -3.97 3.03 -1.47
C LEU A 501 -3.35 3.99 -0.42
N THR A 502 -2.37 3.52 0.35
CA THR A 502 -1.61 4.33 1.31
C THR A 502 -0.33 4.89 0.68
N GLN A 503 0.28 4.14 -0.24
CA GLN A 503 1.48 4.55 -0.98
C GLN A 503 1.19 5.73 -1.94
N LYS A 504 2.18 6.61 -2.11
CA LYS A 504 2.19 7.66 -3.14
C LYS A 504 3.13 7.24 -4.25
N PHE A 505 2.63 7.29 -5.49
CA PHE A 505 3.46 7.08 -6.67
C PHE A 505 3.98 8.41 -7.16
N ALA A 506 5.30 8.57 -7.10
CA ALA A 506 6.01 9.76 -7.51
C ALA A 506 7.01 9.45 -8.62
N GLN A 507 7.40 10.47 -9.37
CA GLN A 507 8.54 10.46 -10.26
C GLN A 507 9.53 11.52 -9.80
N VAL A 508 10.81 11.19 -9.90
CA VAL A 508 11.90 12.14 -9.71
C VAL A 508 12.21 12.75 -11.07
N ILE A 509 12.16 14.08 -11.13
CA ILE A 509 12.55 14.89 -12.28
C ILE A 509 13.89 15.54 -11.93
N LEU A 510 14.85 15.44 -12.84
CA LEU A 510 16.16 16.06 -12.74
C LEU A 510 16.38 16.88 -14.01
N LYS A 511 16.55 18.19 -13.88
CA LYS A 511 16.74 19.11 -15.00
C LYS A 511 17.86 20.12 -14.74
N GLN A 512 18.51 20.56 -15.81
CA GLN A 512 19.61 21.50 -15.84
C GLN A 512 19.15 22.75 -16.59
N ARG A 513 19.62 23.94 -16.18
CA ARG A 513 19.26 25.20 -16.83
C ARG A 513 19.99 25.32 -18.17
N SER A 514 19.28 25.72 -19.22
CA SER A 514 19.87 25.73 -20.59
C SER A 514 20.82 26.91 -20.85
N ASP A 515 20.85 27.93 -19.98
CA ASP A 515 21.85 29.00 -19.96
C ASP A 515 23.04 28.69 -19.01
N ASP A 516 22.77 28.08 -17.85
CA ASP A 516 23.78 27.59 -16.90
C ASP A 516 23.63 26.08 -16.63
N PRO A 517 24.36 25.22 -17.37
CA PRO A 517 24.29 23.77 -17.20
C PRO A 517 25.00 23.25 -15.94
N PHE A 518 25.58 24.12 -15.11
CA PHE A 518 25.98 23.73 -13.75
C PHE A 518 24.78 23.80 -12.79
N ASP A 519 23.81 24.67 -13.04
CA ASP A 519 22.62 24.82 -12.21
C ASP A 519 21.60 23.72 -12.48
N THR A 520 21.19 23.03 -11.42
CA THR A 520 20.47 21.75 -11.51
C THR A 520 19.35 21.68 -10.47
N VAL A 521 18.11 21.48 -10.93
CA VAL A 521 16.93 21.28 -10.08
C VAL A 521 16.52 19.81 -10.05
N LEU A 522 16.22 19.31 -8.85
CA LEU A 522 15.65 17.98 -8.61
C LEU A 522 14.32 18.13 -7.87
N GLN A 523 13.22 17.72 -8.51
CA GLN A 523 11.88 17.78 -7.93
C GLN A 523 11.21 16.39 -7.92
N VAL A 524 10.56 16.03 -6.81
CA VAL A 524 9.86 14.75 -6.63
C VAL A 524 8.35 15.00 -6.66
N VAL A 525 7.68 14.47 -7.69
CA VAL A 525 6.31 14.88 -8.06
C VAL A 525 5.40 13.66 -8.14
N HIS A 526 4.18 13.74 -7.58
CA HIS A 526 3.17 12.70 -7.77
C HIS A 526 2.83 12.52 -9.26
N VAL A 527 2.71 11.28 -9.77
CA VAL A 527 2.59 10.97 -11.22
C VAL A 527 1.55 11.82 -11.96
N SER A 528 0.41 12.14 -11.32
CA SER A 528 -0.65 12.97 -11.92
C SER A 528 -0.30 14.45 -12.14
N LYS A 529 0.86 14.91 -11.68
CA LYS A 529 1.36 16.29 -11.80
C LYS A 529 2.60 16.40 -12.71
N THR A 530 3.26 15.29 -13.07
CA THR A 530 4.53 15.26 -13.84
C THR A 530 4.49 16.15 -15.09
N ASP A 531 3.47 15.99 -15.95
CA ASP A 531 3.33 16.77 -17.19
C ASP A 531 3.07 18.28 -16.97
N LYS A 532 2.57 18.67 -15.80
CA LYS A 532 2.43 20.09 -15.42
C LYS A 532 3.77 20.63 -14.94
N THR A 533 4.48 19.89 -14.09
CA THR A 533 5.82 20.28 -13.61
C THR A 533 6.80 20.43 -14.76
N LEU A 534 6.86 19.48 -15.70
CA LEU A 534 7.79 19.57 -16.82
C LEU A 534 7.60 20.85 -17.66
N LYS A 535 6.34 21.29 -17.84
CA LYS A 535 6.04 22.55 -18.52
C LYS A 535 6.47 23.77 -17.71
N ARG A 536 6.23 23.77 -16.39
CA ARG A 536 6.74 24.82 -15.48
C ARG A 536 8.26 24.93 -15.59
N LEU A 537 8.97 23.80 -15.51
CA LEU A 537 10.43 23.78 -15.60
C LEU A 537 10.94 24.29 -16.95
N SER A 538 10.31 23.92 -18.08
CA SER A 538 10.59 24.52 -19.40
C SER A 538 10.29 26.03 -19.45
N GLU A 539 9.19 26.49 -18.86
CA GLU A 539 8.85 27.92 -18.74
C GLU A 539 9.85 28.70 -17.85
N GLU A 540 10.52 28.02 -16.93
CA GLU A 540 11.60 28.52 -16.05
C GLU A 540 13.01 28.37 -16.68
N GLY A 541 13.16 27.71 -17.83
CA GLY A 541 14.43 27.53 -18.57
C GLY A 541 15.21 26.25 -18.26
N TYR A 542 14.60 25.30 -17.55
CA TYR A 542 15.16 23.99 -17.18
C TYR A 542 14.78 22.88 -18.19
N ASP A 543 15.14 23.05 -19.46
CA ASP A 543 14.82 22.09 -20.53
C ASP A 543 15.79 20.88 -20.58
N ASP A 544 17.07 21.09 -20.27
CA ASP A 544 18.13 20.07 -20.41
C ASP A 544 18.13 19.02 -19.29
N GLY A 545 18.63 17.82 -19.57
CA GLY A 545 18.69 16.71 -18.61
C GLY A 545 17.75 15.53 -18.93
N PRO A 546 17.83 14.43 -18.16
CA PRO A 546 17.21 13.14 -18.48
C PRO A 546 15.67 13.15 -18.52
N GLU A 547 15.09 12.05 -19.02
CA GLU A 547 13.67 11.75 -18.84
C GLU A 547 13.36 11.49 -17.34
N PRO A 548 12.11 11.75 -16.87
CA PRO A 548 11.70 11.48 -15.50
C PRO A 548 11.90 10.01 -15.08
N SER A 549 12.13 9.78 -13.79
CA SER A 549 12.29 8.42 -13.27
C SER A 549 11.07 7.54 -13.52
N PRO A 550 11.23 6.20 -13.49
CA PRO A 550 10.12 5.27 -13.26
C PRO A 550 9.32 5.67 -12.00
N ALA A 551 8.04 5.32 -11.96
CA ALA A 551 7.16 5.67 -10.85
C ALA A 551 7.51 4.89 -9.55
N VAL A 552 8.17 5.57 -8.62
CA VAL A 552 8.64 5.06 -7.32
C VAL A 552 7.56 5.19 -6.24
N ALA A 553 7.62 4.33 -5.22
CA ALA A 553 6.71 4.34 -4.08
C ALA A 553 7.33 5.07 -2.86
N ILE A 554 6.68 6.15 -2.45
CA ILE A 554 7.07 7.06 -1.36
C ILE A 554 5.83 7.26 -0.45
N ASN A 555 6.03 7.63 0.81
CA ASN A 555 4.95 7.98 1.75
C ASN A 555 5.01 9.48 2.11
N GLU A 556 3.90 10.03 2.61
CA GLU A 556 3.89 11.37 3.20
C GLU A 556 4.86 11.44 4.40
N GLY A 557 5.76 12.42 4.39
CA GLY A 557 6.75 12.57 5.46
C GLY A 557 8.04 11.75 5.29
N ASP A 558 8.20 10.95 4.22
CA ASP A 558 9.49 10.34 3.90
C ASP A 558 10.52 11.45 3.59
N VAL A 559 11.70 11.39 4.22
CA VAL A 559 12.79 12.32 3.94
C VAL A 559 13.55 11.85 2.71
N ILE A 560 13.59 12.65 1.67
CA ILE A 560 14.40 12.41 0.47
C ILE A 560 15.82 12.93 0.74
N GLU A 561 16.82 12.18 0.31
CA GLU A 561 18.24 12.51 0.40
C GLU A 561 18.91 12.26 -0.96
N VAL A 562 19.52 13.29 -1.51
CA VAL A 562 20.27 13.22 -2.77
C VAL A 562 21.73 12.87 -2.49
N SER A 563 22.35 12.07 -3.34
CA SER A 563 23.76 11.68 -3.25
C SER A 563 24.35 11.56 -4.66
N PHE A 564 25.69 11.56 -4.80
CA PHE A 564 26.35 11.57 -6.11
C PHE A 564 27.34 10.43 -6.29
N ARG A 565 27.49 9.98 -7.54
CA ARG A 565 28.42 8.92 -7.93
C ARG A 565 29.05 9.20 -9.29
N GLY A 566 30.30 8.79 -9.46
CA GLY A 566 31.09 9.07 -10.66
C GLY A 566 31.86 10.37 -10.54
N ASN A 567 31.89 11.18 -11.61
CA ASN A 567 32.75 12.38 -11.68
C ASN A 567 32.01 13.71 -11.50
N VAL A 568 30.83 13.70 -10.87
CA VAL A 568 30.01 14.88 -10.59
C VAL A 568 29.63 14.85 -9.11
N LYS A 569 29.49 16.01 -8.49
CA LYS A 569 29.07 16.26 -7.11
C LYS A 569 28.26 17.55 -7.03
N SER A 570 27.60 17.83 -5.90
CA SER A 570 27.17 19.20 -5.57
C SER A 570 28.36 20.04 -5.12
N THR A 571 28.19 21.35 -5.21
CA THR A 571 29.07 22.38 -4.62
C THR A 571 28.58 22.83 -3.24
N GLN A 572 27.35 22.47 -2.85
CA GLN A 572 26.76 22.67 -1.52
C GLN A 572 27.07 21.48 -0.58
N ASP A 573 26.92 21.68 0.73
CA ASP A 573 27.03 20.64 1.74
C ASP A 573 25.92 19.56 1.64
N GLU A 574 26.25 18.32 1.99
CA GLU A 574 25.34 17.17 1.87
C GLU A 574 24.07 17.28 2.73
N ASP A 575 24.08 18.08 3.80
CA ASP A 575 22.90 18.32 4.64
C ASP A 575 21.83 19.18 3.96
N ASN A 576 22.20 20.05 3.02
CA ASN A 576 21.26 20.90 2.28
C ASN A 576 20.52 20.15 1.16
N LEU A 577 20.97 18.93 0.84
CA LEU A 577 20.45 18.08 -0.25
C LEU A 577 19.37 17.11 0.23
N LYS A 578 18.58 17.56 1.19
CA LYS A 578 17.54 16.79 1.90
C LYS A 578 16.26 17.60 1.91
N PHE A 579 15.11 16.94 1.81
CA PHE A 579 13.80 17.57 1.92
C PHE A 579 12.73 16.53 2.25
N VAL A 580 11.63 16.97 2.87
CA VAL A 580 10.48 16.11 3.15
C VAL A 580 9.56 16.05 1.92
N TYR A 581 9.17 14.84 1.51
CA TYR A 581 8.16 14.65 0.46
C TYR A 581 6.73 14.77 1.01
N ASN A 582 5.92 15.61 0.37
CA ASN A 582 4.47 15.71 0.60
C ASN A 582 3.71 15.94 -0.71
N SER A 583 2.69 15.12 -1.01
CA SER A 583 2.03 15.09 -2.33
C SER A 583 1.36 16.41 -2.74
N ASN A 584 1.08 17.30 -1.79
CA ASN A 584 0.38 18.58 -2.02
C ASN A 584 1.30 19.81 -1.95
N MET A 585 2.56 19.65 -1.51
CA MET A 585 3.54 20.72 -1.35
C MET A 585 4.68 20.57 -2.35
N GLU A 586 5.41 21.65 -2.63
CA GLU A 586 6.62 21.59 -3.46
C GLU A 586 7.75 20.85 -2.72
N SER A 587 8.24 19.78 -3.36
CA SER A 587 9.21 18.83 -2.82
C SER A 587 10.42 18.80 -3.76
N GLU A 588 11.25 19.84 -3.70
CA GLU A 588 12.39 20.08 -4.59
C GLU A 588 13.66 20.52 -3.85
N THR A 589 14.79 20.45 -4.55
CA THR A 589 16.10 20.95 -4.13
C THR A 589 16.87 21.43 -5.36
N GLU A 590 17.57 22.55 -5.24
CA GLU A 590 18.38 23.17 -6.30
C GLU A 590 19.86 23.13 -5.91
N PHE A 591 20.73 22.68 -6.81
CA PHE A 591 22.16 22.56 -6.53
C PHE A 591 23.05 22.84 -7.74
N GLN A 592 24.19 23.47 -7.49
CA GLN A 592 25.24 23.65 -8.48
C GLN A 592 26.10 22.39 -8.60
N ALA A 593 25.90 21.64 -9.68
CA ALA A 593 26.71 20.49 -10.05
C ALA A 593 28.14 20.92 -10.43
N SER A 594 29.16 20.21 -9.96
CA SER A 594 30.55 20.43 -10.34
C SER A 594 31.33 19.12 -10.49
N GLU A 595 32.45 19.14 -11.21
CA GLU A 595 33.28 17.94 -11.39
C GLU A 595 34.05 17.54 -10.12
N VAL A 596 34.25 16.23 -9.93
CA VAL A 596 35.07 15.69 -8.84
C VAL A 596 36.55 15.74 -9.21
N ASP A 597 36.92 15.22 -10.39
CA ASP A 597 38.28 15.27 -10.95
C ASP A 597 38.24 15.77 -12.41
N ARG A 598 38.91 16.90 -12.65
CA ARG A 598 39.08 17.54 -13.98
C ARG A 598 39.82 16.66 -14.98
N TYR A 599 40.63 15.71 -14.50
CA TYR A 599 41.47 14.84 -15.32
C TYR A 599 40.81 13.50 -15.68
N LEU A 600 39.65 13.16 -15.12
CA LEU A 600 38.90 11.97 -15.52
C LEU A 600 38.18 12.15 -16.86
N GLN A 601 37.75 11.03 -17.44
CA GLN A 601 36.87 10.97 -18.61
C GLN A 601 37.39 11.76 -19.84
N LYS A 602 38.73 11.90 -20.02
CA LYS A 602 39.37 12.77 -21.03
C LYS A 602 38.84 12.60 -22.46
N ASN A 603 38.40 11.40 -22.83
CA ASN A 603 37.90 11.08 -24.17
C ASN A 603 36.44 11.53 -24.43
N PHE A 604 35.74 12.07 -23.42
CA PHE A 604 34.39 12.61 -23.55
C PHE A 604 34.40 14.15 -23.53
N PRO A 605 33.51 14.83 -24.28
CA PRO A 605 33.39 16.30 -24.29
C PRO A 605 32.74 16.87 -23.01
N MET A 606 32.03 16.03 -22.26
CA MET A 606 31.37 16.37 -21.00
C MET A 606 31.87 15.44 -19.88
N PHE A 607 31.89 15.92 -18.65
CA PHE A 607 31.95 15.05 -17.47
C PHE A 607 30.60 14.35 -17.30
N ARG A 608 30.62 13.13 -16.74
CA ARG A 608 29.45 12.28 -16.51
C ARG A 608 29.42 11.79 -15.07
N GLY A 609 28.27 11.90 -14.44
CA GLY A 609 27.99 11.33 -13.12
C GLY A 609 26.57 10.75 -13.08
N VAL A 610 26.21 10.27 -11.89
CA VAL A 610 24.89 9.75 -11.55
C VAL A 610 24.47 10.41 -10.25
N VAL A 611 23.23 10.91 -10.24
CA VAL A 611 22.53 11.34 -9.03
C VAL A 611 21.78 10.13 -8.48
N GLU A 612 22.11 9.72 -7.27
CA GLU A 612 21.43 8.65 -6.55
C GLU A 612 20.44 9.27 -5.57
N VAL A 613 19.16 8.90 -5.68
CA VAL A 613 18.11 9.48 -4.84
C VAL A 613 17.61 8.42 -3.88
N TYR A 614 17.68 8.72 -2.59
CA TYR A 614 17.31 7.83 -1.51
C TYR A 614 16.12 8.39 -0.73
N LYS A 615 15.30 7.52 -0.16
CA LYS A 615 14.42 7.88 0.98
C LYS A 615 15.01 7.37 2.29
N LYS A 616 14.82 8.13 3.35
CA LYS A 616 15.04 7.79 4.75
C LYS A 616 13.69 7.77 5.47
N TYR A 617 13.38 6.64 6.10
CA TYR A 617 12.12 6.49 6.85
C TYR A 617 12.32 5.84 8.23
N PRO A 618 11.52 6.26 9.23
CA PRO A 618 11.56 5.69 10.58
C PRO A 618 10.92 4.29 10.62
N VAL A 619 11.65 3.28 11.08
CA VAL A 619 11.12 1.91 11.27
C VAL A 619 10.73 1.69 12.73
N ARG A 620 9.43 1.53 13.00
CA ARG A 620 8.95 1.04 14.31
C ARG A 620 9.29 -0.45 14.46
N ASN A 621 10.18 -0.77 15.39
CA ASN A 621 10.75 -2.11 15.54
C ASN A 621 9.75 -3.11 16.15
N SER A 622 9.08 -3.90 15.31
CA SER A 622 8.00 -4.83 15.70
C SER A 622 8.47 -6.11 16.43
N LYS A 623 9.70 -6.14 16.97
CA LYS A 623 10.35 -7.34 17.52
C LYS A 623 10.86 -7.16 18.96
N LYS A 624 9.95 -7.28 19.94
CA LYS A 624 10.08 -8.08 21.19
C LYS A 624 9.02 -7.69 22.23
N LEU A 625 7.78 -8.17 22.10
CA LEU A 625 6.91 -8.29 23.28
C LEU A 625 7.33 -9.50 24.12
N ARG A 626 8.47 -9.39 24.82
CA ARG A 626 8.88 -10.36 25.84
C ARG A 626 8.55 -9.80 27.21
N ARG A 627 7.62 -10.47 27.91
CA ARG A 627 7.22 -10.18 29.30
C ARG A 627 8.39 -9.80 30.20
N ARG A 628 8.24 -8.67 30.89
CA ARG A 628 8.79 -8.45 32.24
C ARG A 628 7.97 -7.37 32.94
N ASP A 629 7.58 -7.62 34.17
CA ASP A 629 6.97 -6.64 35.05
C ASP A 629 8.06 -5.78 35.71
N SER A 630 7.98 -4.45 35.56
CA SER A 630 8.46 -3.45 36.55
C SER A 630 8.24 -2.03 36.02
N THR A 631 7.52 -1.22 36.81
CA THR A 631 7.64 0.25 36.98
C THR A 631 8.38 1.08 35.93
N GLU A 632 7.63 2.00 35.31
CA GLU A 632 8.02 3.40 35.00
C GLU A 632 9.51 3.72 34.80
N ASP A 633 9.98 3.60 33.56
CA ASP A 633 10.76 4.64 32.89
C ASP A 633 10.58 4.46 31.37
N MET A 634 9.85 5.38 30.71
CA MET A 634 9.59 5.33 29.26
C MET A 634 10.76 5.95 28.48
N ASP A 635 11.92 5.31 28.58
CA ASP A 635 13.16 5.74 27.94
C ASP A 635 13.03 5.76 26.40
N THR A 636 13.65 6.75 25.76
CA THR A 636 13.48 7.04 24.33
C THR A 636 14.21 6.01 23.47
N THR A 637 13.54 4.90 23.14
CA THR A 637 14.07 3.91 22.19
C THR A 637 14.36 4.59 20.84
N PRO A 638 15.62 4.62 20.36
CA PRO A 638 15.96 5.30 19.12
C PRO A 638 15.27 4.60 17.94
N VAL A 639 14.55 5.38 17.14
CA VAL A 639 13.80 4.87 16.00
C VAL A 639 14.79 4.54 14.88
N GLU A 640 14.86 3.27 14.49
CA GLU A 640 15.81 2.77 13.51
C GLU A 640 15.48 3.36 12.12
N THR A 641 16.33 4.26 11.61
CA THR A 641 16.11 4.93 10.33
C THR A 641 16.70 4.10 9.19
N LYS A 642 15.86 3.67 8.25
CA LYS A 642 16.28 2.89 7.09
C LYS A 642 16.45 3.79 5.87
N LYS A 643 17.60 3.69 5.19
CA LYS A 643 17.89 4.32 3.89
C LYS A 643 17.59 3.33 2.77
N GLU A 644 16.91 3.77 1.71
CA GLU A 644 16.47 2.94 0.57
C GLU A 644 16.61 3.72 -0.74
N LEU A 645 17.32 3.16 -1.74
CA LEU A 645 17.52 3.79 -3.04
C LEU A 645 16.21 3.76 -3.85
N LEU A 646 15.79 4.92 -4.35
CA LEU A 646 14.62 5.09 -5.20
C LEU A 646 14.98 4.98 -6.69
N CYS A 647 15.97 5.75 -7.13
CA CYS A 647 16.43 5.76 -8.53
C CYS A 647 17.85 6.29 -8.69
N GLU A 648 18.47 5.93 -9.81
CA GLU A 648 19.70 6.51 -10.34
C GLU A 648 19.34 7.37 -11.58
N LEU A 649 19.77 8.64 -11.64
CA LEU A 649 19.54 9.53 -12.79
C LEU A 649 20.89 10.06 -13.34
N PRO A 650 21.16 9.99 -14.65
CA PRO A 650 22.43 10.42 -15.22
C PRO A 650 22.50 11.96 -15.31
N LEU A 651 23.66 12.54 -14.98
CA LEU A 651 23.91 13.99 -14.99
C LEU A 651 25.20 14.31 -15.76
N THR A 652 25.20 15.41 -16.52
CA THR A 652 26.29 15.79 -17.43
C THR A 652 26.74 17.24 -17.23
N VAL A 653 28.04 17.45 -16.99
CA VAL A 653 28.62 18.78 -16.76
C VAL A 653 29.61 19.12 -17.88
N PRO A 654 29.50 20.26 -18.60
CA PRO A 654 30.39 20.57 -19.73
C PRO A 654 31.83 20.93 -19.33
N LYS A 655 32.78 20.70 -20.24
CA LYS A 655 34.22 20.88 -20.00
C LYS A 655 34.78 22.23 -20.45
N TYR A 656 34.25 23.33 -19.91
CA TYR A 656 34.65 24.70 -20.31
C TYR A 656 36.14 25.05 -20.11
N HIS A 657 36.92 24.22 -19.39
CA HIS A 657 38.32 24.52 -19.02
C HIS A 657 39.37 23.60 -19.67
N VAL A 658 39.01 22.67 -20.55
CA VAL A 658 39.99 21.83 -21.25
C VAL A 658 40.43 22.53 -22.53
N GLU A 659 41.50 23.34 -22.45
CA GLU A 659 42.25 23.74 -23.65
C GLU A 659 42.56 22.48 -24.48
N PRO A 660 42.28 22.44 -25.79
CA PRO A 660 42.69 21.32 -26.62
C PRO A 660 44.22 21.23 -26.58
N ASN A 661 44.74 20.07 -26.15
CA ASN A 661 46.16 19.83 -25.90
C ASN A 661 47.04 20.49 -26.98
N LYS A 662 47.73 21.58 -26.59
CA LYS A 662 48.59 22.38 -27.47
C LYS A 662 49.51 21.44 -28.24
N SER A 663 49.35 21.41 -29.57
CA SER A 663 49.93 20.38 -30.44
C SER A 663 51.41 20.17 -30.12
N PRO A 664 51.90 18.92 -29.96
CA PRO A 664 53.29 18.68 -29.60
C PRO A 664 54.19 19.34 -30.64
N ARG A 665 54.95 20.36 -30.21
CA ARG A 665 55.77 21.20 -31.11
C ARG A 665 56.75 20.32 -31.88
N ARG A 666 56.39 19.98 -33.12
CA ARG A 666 57.31 19.39 -34.09
C ARG A 666 58.46 20.37 -34.25
N ALA A 667 59.70 19.94 -33.99
CA ALA A 667 60.86 20.79 -34.22
C ALA A 667 60.86 21.25 -35.70
N PRO A 668 61.12 22.53 -36.00
CA PRO A 668 61.17 23.00 -37.39
C PRO A 668 62.30 22.30 -38.14
N ILE A 669 61.97 21.59 -39.22
CA ILE A 669 62.92 20.79 -40.01
C ILE A 669 63.31 21.61 -41.25
N THR A 670 64.30 22.49 -41.11
CA THR A 670 64.87 23.21 -42.26
C THR A 670 65.60 22.22 -43.17
N ILE A 671 65.12 22.04 -44.40
CA ILE A 671 65.79 21.16 -45.39
C ILE A 671 66.99 21.90 -46.02
N VAL A 672 68.14 21.87 -45.35
CA VAL A 672 69.39 22.47 -45.86
C VAL A 672 70.03 21.57 -46.94
N ASN A 673 69.44 21.59 -48.14
CA ASN A 673 69.85 20.76 -49.30
C ASN A 673 70.23 21.62 -50.53
N ASP A 674 71.37 22.31 -50.51
CA ASP A 674 71.96 22.94 -51.72
C ASP A 674 72.55 21.92 -52.73
N ARG A 675 72.32 20.62 -52.52
CA ARG A 675 72.97 19.50 -53.24
C ARG A 675 72.00 18.41 -53.72
N ASP A 676 70.70 18.69 -53.75
CA ASP A 676 69.65 17.75 -54.14
C ASP A 676 68.57 18.50 -54.93
N PRO A 677 68.15 18.03 -56.12
CA PRO A 677 67.08 18.68 -56.88
C PRO A 677 65.71 18.68 -56.18
N ILE A 678 65.50 17.81 -55.17
CA ILE A 678 64.27 17.80 -54.37
C ILE A 678 64.45 18.65 -53.11
N ASN A 679 64.03 19.91 -53.20
CA ASN A 679 63.99 20.87 -52.09
C ASN A 679 62.57 21.02 -51.50
N GLU A 680 62.43 21.81 -50.42
CA GLU A 680 61.12 22.01 -49.77
C GLU A 680 60.11 22.74 -50.68
N GLN A 681 60.59 23.67 -51.51
CA GLN A 681 59.75 24.44 -52.42
C GLN A 681 59.08 23.55 -53.47
N LEU A 682 59.82 22.68 -54.14
CA LEU A 682 59.28 21.69 -55.07
C LEU A 682 58.27 20.77 -54.38
N MET A 683 58.52 20.35 -53.14
CA MET A 683 57.58 19.53 -52.38
C MET A 683 56.29 20.28 -52.00
N ARG A 684 56.30 21.61 -51.93
CA ARG A 684 55.09 22.43 -51.77
C ARG A 684 54.34 22.60 -53.08
N GLN A 685 55.03 22.89 -54.18
CA GLN A 685 54.43 22.97 -55.53
C GLN A 685 53.73 21.65 -55.91
N LEU A 686 54.42 20.51 -55.72
CA LEU A 686 53.83 19.17 -55.92
C LEU A 686 52.69 18.87 -54.93
N ALA A 687 52.65 19.49 -53.75
CA ALA A 687 51.54 19.36 -52.81
C ALA A 687 50.34 20.27 -53.17
N GLU A 688 50.54 21.31 -53.98
CA GLU A 688 49.48 22.14 -54.55
C GLU A 688 48.80 21.38 -55.71
N GLU A 689 49.58 20.91 -56.69
CA GLU A 689 49.05 20.38 -57.96
C GLU A 689 48.61 18.90 -57.95
N MET A 690 48.95 18.12 -56.93
CA MET A 690 48.67 16.66 -56.87
C MET A 690 47.19 16.29 -56.63
N GLY A 691 46.32 17.24 -56.24
CA GLY A 691 44.88 17.00 -56.09
C GLY A 691 44.52 15.83 -55.16
N ASP A 692 43.39 15.15 -55.42
CA ASP A 692 42.90 14.01 -54.63
C ASP A 692 43.76 12.73 -54.74
N GLU A 693 44.55 12.65 -55.80
CA GLU A 693 45.32 11.46 -56.21
C GLU A 693 46.46 11.13 -55.22
N TRP A 694 46.76 12.05 -54.30
CA TRP A 694 47.81 11.93 -53.28
C TRP A 694 47.73 10.65 -52.44
N LYS A 695 46.52 10.11 -52.23
CA LYS A 695 46.29 8.86 -51.49
C LYS A 695 46.82 7.64 -52.29
N THR A 696 46.76 7.69 -53.61
CA THR A 696 47.33 6.69 -54.54
C THR A 696 48.84 6.88 -54.68
N VAL A 697 49.32 8.12 -54.80
CA VAL A 697 50.75 8.45 -54.80
C VAL A 697 51.41 7.96 -53.50
N ALA A 698 50.79 8.20 -52.33
CA ALA A 698 51.28 7.71 -51.04
C ALA A 698 51.45 6.19 -50.98
N TYR A 699 50.53 5.42 -51.58
CA TYR A 699 50.63 3.97 -51.69
C TYR A 699 51.78 3.55 -52.62
N LEU A 700 51.92 4.18 -53.79
CA LEU A 700 53.02 3.94 -54.74
C LEU A 700 54.39 4.30 -54.15
N LEU A 701 54.45 5.31 -53.28
CA LEU A 701 55.62 5.73 -52.50
C LEU A 701 55.86 4.88 -51.22
N ASN A 702 55.09 3.80 -51.02
CA ASN A 702 55.19 2.89 -49.87
C ASN A 702 55.02 3.58 -48.49
N VAL A 703 54.17 4.60 -48.43
CA VAL A 703 53.69 5.19 -47.17
C VAL A 703 52.52 4.34 -46.67
N SER A 704 52.67 3.75 -45.47
CA SER A 704 51.67 2.80 -44.96
C SER A 704 50.30 3.45 -44.73
N LYS A 705 49.22 2.70 -45.03
CA LYS A 705 47.83 3.16 -44.90
C LYS A 705 47.51 3.77 -43.52
N ALA A 706 48.05 3.18 -42.45
CA ALA A 706 47.92 3.70 -41.08
C ALA A 706 48.59 5.08 -40.89
N ARG A 707 49.69 5.37 -41.59
CA ARG A 707 50.37 6.69 -41.56
C ARG A 707 49.59 7.72 -42.38
N VAL A 708 49.06 7.34 -43.55
CA VAL A 708 48.18 8.20 -44.37
C VAL A 708 46.93 8.59 -43.56
N GLN A 709 46.27 7.63 -42.91
CA GLN A 709 45.12 7.87 -42.03
C GLN A 709 45.46 8.70 -40.78
N ALA A 710 46.72 8.71 -40.32
CA ALA A 710 47.15 9.55 -39.21
C ALA A 710 47.41 11.00 -39.67
N ILE A 711 47.96 11.19 -40.87
CA ILE A 711 48.12 12.52 -41.49
C ILE A 711 46.73 13.15 -41.70
N GLN A 712 45.81 12.44 -42.37
CA GLN A 712 44.46 12.95 -42.61
C GLN A 712 43.70 13.23 -41.30
N ARG A 713 43.82 12.37 -40.27
CA ARG A 713 43.23 12.66 -38.95
C ARG A 713 43.80 13.91 -38.29
N ASN A 714 45.10 14.20 -38.42
CA ASN A 714 45.67 15.44 -37.88
C ASN A 714 45.10 16.67 -38.58
N VAL A 715 45.00 16.63 -39.91
CA VAL A 715 44.47 17.73 -40.74
C VAL A 715 43.01 18.02 -40.38
N ASN A 716 42.16 16.99 -40.33
CA ASN A 716 40.76 17.09 -39.90
C ASN A 716 40.57 17.52 -38.42
N VAL A 717 41.57 17.40 -37.56
CA VAL A 717 41.50 17.79 -36.12
C VAL A 717 41.96 19.24 -35.90
N TYR A 718 42.71 19.81 -36.83
CA TYR A 718 43.24 21.18 -36.74
C TYR A 718 42.71 22.11 -37.85
N ASP A 719 41.72 21.67 -38.62
CA ASP A 719 41.05 22.39 -39.72
C ASP A 719 42.04 23.00 -40.73
N LEU A 720 43.08 22.22 -41.06
CA LEU A 720 44.14 22.63 -41.98
C LEU A 720 43.76 22.35 -43.45
N PRO A 721 44.30 23.11 -44.43
CA PRO A 721 44.10 22.82 -45.85
C PRO A 721 44.54 21.39 -46.23
N GLU A 722 43.88 20.77 -47.20
CA GLU A 722 44.31 19.44 -47.70
C GLU A 722 45.72 19.48 -48.31
N GLU A 723 46.19 20.64 -48.77
CA GLU A 723 47.59 20.88 -49.19
C GLU A 723 48.61 20.47 -48.12
N ASP A 724 48.36 20.79 -46.84
CA ASP A 724 49.22 20.37 -45.73
C ASP A 724 49.19 18.84 -45.55
N ALA A 725 48.07 18.17 -45.84
CA ALA A 725 48.00 16.71 -45.86
C ALA A 725 48.91 16.12 -46.95
N ARG A 726 48.91 16.73 -48.14
CA ARG A 726 49.71 16.32 -49.31
C ARG A 726 51.19 16.59 -49.06
N PHE A 727 51.53 17.73 -48.47
CA PHE A 727 52.89 18.11 -48.09
C PHE A 727 53.45 17.25 -46.95
N ASP A 728 52.71 17.03 -45.86
CA ASP A 728 53.17 16.20 -44.73
C ASP A 728 53.29 14.72 -45.14
N MET A 729 52.57 14.28 -46.18
CA MET A 729 52.76 12.98 -46.85
C MET A 729 54.05 12.91 -47.65
N LEU A 730 54.30 13.84 -48.58
CA LEU A 730 55.54 13.90 -49.37
C LEU A 730 56.77 14.02 -48.47
N MET A 731 56.70 14.84 -47.43
CA MET A 731 57.77 15.02 -46.46
C MET A 731 57.91 13.81 -45.52
N THR A 732 56.85 13.04 -45.25
CA THR A 732 56.92 11.74 -44.56
C THR A 732 57.61 10.67 -45.42
N TRP A 733 57.45 10.71 -46.74
CA TRP A 733 58.21 9.87 -47.67
C TRP A 733 59.68 10.28 -47.73
N LEU A 734 59.97 11.57 -47.93
CA LEU A 734 61.34 12.10 -48.05
C LEU A 734 62.19 11.80 -46.80
N LYS A 735 61.59 11.92 -45.60
CA LYS A 735 62.22 11.55 -44.31
C LYS A 735 62.64 10.08 -44.20
N LYS A 736 62.09 9.17 -45.01
CA LYS A 736 62.44 7.74 -45.00
C LYS A 736 63.51 7.36 -46.02
N MET A 737 63.80 8.20 -47.02
CA MET A 737 64.63 7.81 -48.16
C MET A 737 66.14 8.00 -47.87
N PRO A 738 66.99 6.95 -48.02
CA PRO A 738 68.44 7.07 -47.87
C PRO A 738 69.05 8.11 -48.82
N LYS A 739 70.08 8.84 -48.36
CA LYS A 739 70.72 9.93 -49.13
C LYS A 739 71.31 9.50 -50.48
N ALA A 740 71.68 8.23 -50.65
CA ALA A 740 72.24 7.69 -51.89
C ALA A 740 71.20 7.16 -52.89
N THR A 741 69.90 7.36 -52.62
CA THR A 741 68.81 6.88 -53.49
C THR A 741 68.49 7.92 -54.55
N ASP A 742 68.23 7.50 -55.80
CA ASP A 742 67.67 8.39 -56.82
C ASP A 742 66.19 8.68 -56.50
N LYS A 743 65.96 9.78 -55.80
CA LYS A 743 64.63 10.25 -55.40
C LYS A 743 63.83 10.78 -56.59
N VAL A 744 64.50 11.34 -57.61
CA VAL A 744 63.88 11.92 -58.82
C VAL A 744 63.24 10.81 -59.65
N THR A 745 63.95 9.72 -59.87
CA THR A 745 63.43 8.54 -60.59
C THR A 745 62.31 7.86 -59.80
N ILE A 746 62.42 7.71 -58.48
CA ILE A 746 61.33 7.11 -57.67
C ILE A 746 60.06 7.98 -57.70
N LEU A 747 60.19 9.29 -57.49
CA LEU A 747 59.04 10.21 -57.41
C LEU A 747 58.36 10.39 -58.77
N SER A 748 59.13 10.62 -59.85
CA SER A 748 58.56 10.72 -61.20
C SER A 748 57.92 9.41 -61.68
N ASN A 749 58.47 8.24 -61.31
CA ASN A 749 57.81 6.95 -61.60
C ASN A 749 56.53 6.72 -60.77
N ALA A 750 56.44 7.28 -59.55
CA ALA A 750 55.20 7.22 -58.76
C ALA A 750 54.10 8.09 -59.39
N PHE A 751 54.42 9.31 -59.82
CA PHE A 751 53.47 10.18 -60.52
C PHE A 751 53.03 9.62 -61.88
N LEU A 752 53.96 9.11 -62.70
CA LEU A 752 53.63 8.40 -63.96
C LEU A 752 52.66 7.23 -63.72
N ARG A 753 52.91 6.40 -62.70
CA ARG A 753 52.03 5.27 -62.35
C ARG A 753 50.70 5.69 -61.71
N CYS A 754 50.57 6.95 -61.33
CA CYS A 754 49.32 7.54 -60.85
C CYS A 754 48.51 8.22 -61.97
N GLY A 755 49.04 8.31 -63.20
CA GLY A 755 48.43 9.01 -64.34
C GLY A 755 48.93 10.45 -64.54
N ARG A 756 49.69 10.99 -63.58
CA ARG A 756 50.21 12.36 -63.59
C ARG A 756 51.58 12.46 -64.25
N GLY A 757 51.58 12.31 -65.58
CA GLY A 757 52.79 12.46 -66.41
C GLY A 757 53.31 13.91 -66.49
N ASP A 758 52.44 14.89 -66.23
CA ASP A 758 52.73 16.31 -66.03
C ASP A 758 53.72 16.53 -64.88
N LEU A 759 53.34 16.15 -63.65
CA LEU A 759 54.18 16.33 -62.45
C LEU A 759 55.48 15.52 -62.54
N ALA A 760 55.41 14.34 -63.16
CA ALA A 760 56.58 13.50 -63.39
C ALA A 760 57.62 14.14 -64.32
N GLU A 761 57.18 14.94 -65.30
CA GLU A 761 58.07 15.65 -66.22
C GLU A 761 58.52 17.00 -65.67
N GLU A 762 57.73 17.66 -64.83
CA GLU A 762 58.15 18.84 -64.04
C GLU A 762 59.34 18.49 -63.12
N ILE A 763 59.24 17.39 -62.36
CA ILE A 763 60.32 16.86 -61.51
C ILE A 763 61.60 16.61 -62.32
N ARG A 764 61.47 16.11 -63.56
CA ARG A 764 62.60 15.87 -64.48
C ARG A 764 63.14 17.15 -65.09
N ALA A 765 62.29 18.15 -65.35
CA ALA A 765 62.73 19.48 -65.75
C ALA A 765 63.58 20.12 -64.64
N ARG A 766 63.12 20.07 -63.38
CA ARG A 766 63.85 20.54 -62.20
C ARG A 766 65.22 19.86 -62.04
N ASP A 767 65.28 18.55 -62.24
CA ASP A 767 66.53 17.79 -62.20
C ASP A 767 67.47 18.14 -63.37
N ARG A 768 66.96 18.38 -64.58
CA ARG A 768 67.75 18.90 -65.72
C ARG A 768 68.31 20.30 -65.44
N GLU A 769 67.48 21.22 -64.94
CA GLU A 769 67.89 22.56 -64.51
C GLU A 769 68.99 22.49 -63.44
N PHE A 770 68.79 21.66 -62.42
CA PHE A 770 69.75 21.46 -61.33
C PHE A 770 71.10 20.93 -61.84
N ARG A 771 71.09 19.92 -62.72
CA ARG A 771 72.31 19.38 -63.34
C ARG A 771 73.02 20.41 -64.23
N GLN A 772 72.29 21.21 -65.00
CA GLN A 772 72.88 22.30 -65.80
C GLN A 772 73.49 23.41 -64.92
N GLY A 773 72.84 23.74 -63.79
CA GLY A 773 73.35 24.68 -62.78
C GLY A 773 74.54 24.15 -61.98
N GLN A 774 74.70 22.82 -61.87
CA GLN A 774 75.89 22.18 -61.28
C GLN A 774 77.08 22.15 -62.25
N VAL A 775 76.84 22.08 -63.57
CA VAL A 775 77.89 22.11 -64.61
C VAL A 775 78.37 23.54 -64.90
N SER A 776 77.62 24.56 -64.49
CA SER A 776 77.93 25.99 -64.67
C SER A 776 78.47 26.66 -63.40
N ARG A 777 79.05 25.90 -62.46
CA ARG A 777 79.53 26.35 -61.13
C ARG A 777 80.93 25.83 -60.81
#